data_AF-A0A813LME1-F1
#
_entry.id   AF-A0A813LME1-F1
#
_cell.length_a   1.000
_cell.length_b   1.000
_cell.length_c   1.000
_cell.angle_alpha   90.00
_cell.angle_beta   90.00
_cell.angle_gamma   90.00
#
_symmetry.space_group_name_H-M   'P 1'
#
loop_
_entity.id
_entity.type
_entity.pdbx_description
1 polymer ?
#
loop_
_entity_poly.entity_id
_entity_poly.type
_entity_poly.pdbx_seq_one_letter_code
_entity_poly.pdbx_strand_id
1 'polypeptide(L)'
;MSERLAARFTACRAAGRTAFVAFVTAGYPTKADTVPALLELEKQGADVIELGVPFSDPMADGSAIEAASVVAIQNGTIYSDCLAFVKEARARGLTVPVLMMGYYNTFLAAGCEETCKACAAVGIDGFIIVDLPCEEAWRAMAPAAAANGLSLVPLASPTSGPERIAQAVECAMNPIPGMVYVVSLFGVTGARDTEAAAAKTLRLAECKSVVDSIREAAAKLGCTNLPVVVGFGITKREHVLEFSAFADGCVVGSKIVTEIGSGGVAAAGKVVRELSGGPLVTNGASKGVELPPKRQKKKLVDKWNFNNSVFGGRFIPETLMVAHNELEAARAKWKIWFKREELAHTGAHKINNAVGQALLAIKLGKKRIIAETGAGQHGVATAAACAMLDLECVVYMGEVDTERQKLNCFRMAELGATVVPVTSGSRTLKDAVTEALRDWVTNIRTTHYIIGSAVGPHPFPDIVRDLQSVIGNEARAQCLNQTTGAMGHPTFTNGPGRLPAVVIACVGGGSNAIGMFGMFSAFLDDKEVRLVGVEAGGVHGPWTPDGKETDKHSATLTKGTIGVLHGSRTYLLQTPDGQIKETHSISAGLDYPGVGPQHAALKACGRAMRLVSRKEGIDMLHVAKARGVTIDTDVLLTKDDVAARALAQISVDECLMGSEGCWEQRALATSQLLEEYGVAVLPGFLGAAGAAELAAMDFGELLPAAGLPAAPGAGRGDLAALPEESPQKLLEGLDCLVVALRQLPSSLAAARLRLVEFRTCPMVSAYEAGSRYTWHLDNGKRGNGRLLTCVYYLNPSWEAASGGALRLLERSRPGASSQNRDASPEDLPSSRSPPVPRARVLAEVPPLLDTLVLFWSDEVVHEVLPPFRMTRRAISVWYLCPLLGTQHFLAGTSEPAFGRSEGDAALTVTA
;
A
#
# COMPACT_ATOMS: atom_id res chain seq x y z
N MET A 1 -39.45 18.84 7.92
CA MET A 1 -38.65 19.07 9.12
C MET A 1 -39.40 18.40 10.22
N SER A 2 -38.72 17.57 10.99
CA SER A 2 -39.31 16.96 12.18
C SER A 2 -39.90 18.04 13.09
N GLU A 3 -41.06 17.74 13.67
CA GLU A 3 -41.88 18.72 14.37
C GLU A 3 -41.13 19.39 15.52
N ARG A 4 -40.34 18.61 16.29
CA ARG A 4 -39.53 19.15 17.39
C ARG A 4 -38.45 20.13 16.90
N LEU A 5 -37.79 19.83 15.77
CA LEU A 5 -36.74 20.69 15.22
C LEU A 5 -37.34 22.01 14.72
N ALA A 6 -38.48 21.95 14.03
CA ALA A 6 -39.21 23.13 13.56
C ALA A 6 -39.72 23.99 14.72
N ALA A 7 -40.32 23.37 15.73
CA ALA A 7 -40.78 24.04 16.94
C ALA A 7 -39.63 24.73 17.69
N ARG A 8 -38.47 24.06 17.79
CA ARG A 8 -37.29 24.60 18.48
C ARG A 8 -36.72 25.84 17.78
N PHE A 9 -36.47 25.79 16.47
CA PHE A 9 -36.00 26.98 15.73
C PHE A 9 -37.02 28.12 15.75
N THR A 10 -38.32 27.80 15.70
CA THR A 10 -39.39 28.80 15.84
C THR A 10 -39.37 29.46 17.21
N ALA A 11 -39.18 28.70 18.29
CA ALA A 11 -39.06 29.23 19.65
C ALA A 11 -37.81 30.09 19.85
N CYS A 12 -36.66 29.69 19.29
CA CYS A 12 -35.44 30.51 19.30
C CYS A 12 -35.67 31.85 18.58
N ARG A 13 -36.25 31.81 17.38
CA ARG A 13 -36.58 33.02 16.60
C ARG A 13 -37.58 33.92 17.31
N ALA A 14 -38.62 33.37 17.93
CA ALA A 14 -39.61 34.12 18.71
C ALA A 14 -39.00 34.77 19.97
N ALA A 15 -37.98 34.14 20.58
CA ALA A 15 -37.20 34.69 21.67
C ALA A 15 -36.06 35.62 21.22
N GLY A 16 -35.95 35.94 19.91
CA GLY A 16 -34.94 36.84 19.38
C GLY A 16 -33.50 36.34 19.58
N ARG A 17 -33.29 35.02 19.55
CA ARG A 17 -31.98 34.39 19.81
C ARG A 17 -31.64 33.33 18.77
N THR A 18 -30.34 33.19 18.48
CA THR A 18 -29.76 32.07 17.72
C THR A 18 -29.85 30.77 18.53
N ALA A 19 -30.06 29.63 17.87
CA ALA A 19 -30.11 28.31 18.50
C ALA A 19 -28.70 27.78 18.81
N PHE A 20 -28.50 27.18 19.99
CA PHE A 20 -27.25 26.52 20.34
C PHE A 20 -27.31 25.02 20.03
N VAL A 21 -26.43 24.55 19.14
CA VAL A 21 -26.34 23.15 18.75
C VAL A 21 -25.09 22.52 19.39
N ALA A 22 -25.28 21.50 20.22
CA ALA A 22 -24.21 20.82 20.93
C ALA A 22 -23.92 19.46 20.30
N PHE A 23 -22.66 19.16 19.97
CA PHE A 23 -22.23 17.86 19.47
C PHE A 23 -21.54 17.02 20.56
N VAL A 24 -21.86 15.72 20.62
CA VAL A 24 -21.14 14.70 21.40
C VAL A 24 -21.05 13.38 20.63
N THR A 25 -19.93 12.68 20.75
CA THR A 25 -19.74 11.33 20.20
C THR A 25 -20.40 10.29 21.10
N ALA A 26 -21.27 9.44 20.53
CA ALA A 26 -21.87 8.33 21.25
C ALA A 26 -20.81 7.32 21.71
N GLY A 27 -20.90 6.84 22.95
CA GLY A 27 -19.93 5.90 23.51
C GLY A 27 -18.68 6.54 24.13
N TYR A 28 -18.60 7.87 24.19
CA TYR A 28 -17.46 8.62 24.71
C TYR A 28 -17.82 9.51 25.92
N PRO A 29 -17.00 9.56 26.98
CA PRO A 29 -15.78 8.77 27.22
C PRO A 29 -16.05 7.27 27.40
N THR A 30 -17.24 6.90 27.89
CA THR A 30 -17.75 5.53 27.95
C THR A 30 -19.19 5.45 27.42
N LYS A 31 -19.68 4.23 27.17
CA LYS A 31 -21.11 3.99 26.86
C LYS A 31 -22.05 4.55 27.92
N ALA A 32 -21.69 4.41 29.20
CA ALA A 32 -22.51 4.85 30.33
C ALA A 32 -22.67 6.37 30.41
N ASP A 33 -21.71 7.14 29.87
CA ASP A 33 -21.72 8.60 29.91
C ASP A 33 -22.65 9.23 28.86
N THR A 34 -23.05 8.49 27.81
CA THR A 34 -23.77 9.08 26.67
C THR A 34 -25.16 9.60 27.07
N VAL A 35 -25.95 8.82 27.81
CA VAL A 35 -27.30 9.25 28.24
C VAL A 35 -27.25 10.40 29.26
N PRO A 36 -26.39 10.35 30.31
CA PRO A 36 -26.13 11.52 31.16
C PRO A 36 -25.67 12.76 30.38
N ALA A 37 -24.80 12.61 29.37
CA ALA A 37 -24.36 13.71 28.53
C ALA A 37 -25.54 14.37 27.80
N LEU A 38 -26.38 13.61 27.09
CA LEU A 38 -27.55 14.15 26.38
C LEU A 38 -28.44 14.99 27.30
N LEU A 39 -28.75 14.49 28.49
CA LEU A 39 -29.60 15.17 29.48
C LEU A 39 -28.92 16.41 30.09
N GLU A 40 -27.61 16.36 30.34
CA GLU A 40 -26.87 17.50 30.89
C GLU A 40 -26.69 18.62 29.85
N LEU A 41 -26.45 18.30 28.57
CA LEU A 41 -26.38 19.30 27.49
C LEU A 41 -27.70 20.07 27.35
N GLU A 42 -28.84 19.38 27.33
CA GLU A 42 -30.18 20.01 27.33
C GLU A 42 -30.35 20.93 28.56
N LYS A 43 -30.08 20.40 29.75
CA LYS A 43 -30.20 21.12 31.03
C LYS A 43 -29.33 22.38 31.09
N GLN A 44 -28.20 22.41 30.39
CA GLN A 44 -27.32 23.59 30.33
C GLN A 44 -27.53 24.50 29.11
N GLY A 45 -28.58 24.25 28.31
CA GLY A 45 -29.05 25.17 27.29
C GLY A 45 -28.69 24.82 25.85
N ALA A 46 -28.38 23.55 25.55
CA ALA A 46 -28.44 23.07 24.18
C ALA A 46 -29.90 23.12 23.67
N ASP A 47 -30.11 23.67 22.48
CA ASP A 47 -31.41 23.67 21.82
C ASP A 47 -31.62 22.43 20.96
N VAL A 48 -30.55 21.96 20.33
CA VAL A 48 -30.49 20.77 19.47
C VAL A 48 -29.20 20.03 19.84
N ILE A 49 -29.25 18.70 19.82
CA ILE A 49 -28.06 17.87 20.05
C ILE A 49 -27.73 17.09 18.78
N GLU A 50 -26.47 17.16 18.37
CA GLU A 50 -25.88 16.28 17.37
C GLU A 50 -25.22 15.10 18.08
N LEU A 51 -25.79 13.90 17.91
CA LEU A 51 -25.21 12.67 18.40
C LEU A 51 -24.33 12.07 17.29
N GLY A 52 -23.02 12.21 17.44
CA GLY A 52 -22.03 11.63 16.55
C GLY A 52 -22.03 10.11 16.65
N VAL A 53 -22.41 9.44 15.57
CA VAL A 53 -22.30 7.98 15.44
C VAL A 53 -20.85 7.66 15.11
N PRO A 54 -20.12 6.91 15.96
CA PRO A 54 -18.69 6.72 15.80
C PRO A 54 -18.38 5.94 14.52
N PHE A 55 -17.35 6.36 13.80
CA PHE A 55 -16.95 5.81 12.51
C PHE A 55 -15.43 5.63 12.43
N SER A 56 -14.97 4.56 11.79
CA SER A 56 -13.55 4.16 11.71
C SER A 56 -12.69 5.04 10.79
N ASP A 57 -13.32 5.78 9.87
CA ASP A 57 -12.67 6.48 8.76
C ASP A 57 -13.24 7.90 8.54
N PRO A 58 -13.25 8.78 9.58
CA PRO A 58 -13.92 10.06 9.48
C PRO A 58 -13.14 11.07 8.62
N MET A 59 -13.68 11.41 7.45
CA MET A 59 -13.04 12.35 6.52
C MET A 59 -13.25 13.83 6.85
N ALA A 60 -14.36 14.18 7.51
CA ALA A 60 -14.78 15.57 7.79
C ALA A 60 -14.57 15.99 9.25
N ASP A 61 -14.26 15.06 10.14
CA ASP A 61 -14.16 15.32 11.57
C ASP A 61 -12.82 15.99 11.92
N GLY A 62 -12.83 16.91 12.88
CA GLY A 62 -11.59 17.42 13.48
C GLY A 62 -10.97 16.42 14.46
N SER A 63 -9.65 16.50 14.68
CA SER A 63 -8.86 15.51 15.44
C SER A 63 -9.41 15.14 16.83
N ALA A 64 -10.06 16.07 17.55
CA ALA A 64 -10.70 15.78 18.84
C ALA A 64 -11.91 14.84 18.72
N ILE A 65 -12.70 14.97 17.64
CA ILE A 65 -13.86 14.13 17.37
C ILE A 65 -13.40 12.77 16.83
N GLU A 66 -12.39 12.74 15.95
CA GLU A 66 -11.75 11.49 15.52
C GLU A 66 -11.24 10.66 16.70
N ALA A 67 -10.47 11.28 17.61
CA ALA A 67 -9.96 10.60 18.80
C ALA A 67 -11.08 10.05 19.69
N ALA A 68 -12.18 10.80 19.85
CA ALA A 68 -13.36 10.34 20.57
C ALA A 68 -14.08 9.18 19.87
N SER A 69 -14.18 9.20 18.53
CA SER A 69 -14.74 8.10 17.73
C SER A 69 -13.90 6.83 17.85
N VAL A 70 -12.57 6.93 17.84
CA VAL A 70 -11.67 5.78 18.08
C VAL A 70 -11.91 5.17 19.46
N VAL A 71 -11.99 5.99 20.52
CA VAL A 71 -12.27 5.50 21.89
C VAL A 71 -13.68 4.89 21.99
N ALA A 72 -14.69 5.50 21.35
CA ALA A 72 -16.04 4.95 21.31
C ALA A 72 -16.11 3.57 20.61
N ILE A 73 -15.36 3.37 19.53
CA ILE A 73 -15.22 2.07 18.84
C ILE A 73 -14.48 1.06 19.74
N GLN A 74 -13.42 1.48 20.44
CA GLN A 74 -12.71 0.62 21.41
C GLN A 74 -13.61 0.21 22.59
N ASN A 75 -14.54 1.06 23.01
CA ASN A 75 -15.60 0.73 23.96
C ASN A 75 -16.66 -0.24 23.38
N GLY A 76 -16.54 -0.65 22.11
CA GLY A 76 -17.46 -1.52 21.40
C GLY A 76 -18.79 -0.85 21.03
N THR A 77 -18.80 0.46 20.83
CA THR A 77 -20.02 1.23 20.51
C THR A 77 -20.40 1.10 19.05
N ILE A 78 -21.64 0.65 18.81
CA ILE A 78 -22.21 0.42 17.48
C ILE A 78 -23.51 1.22 17.27
N TYR A 79 -24.02 1.23 16.04
CA TYR A 79 -25.21 2.00 15.68
C TYR A 79 -26.44 1.67 16.54
N SER A 80 -26.64 0.40 16.90
CA SER A 80 -27.75 -0.03 17.76
C SER A 80 -27.67 0.49 19.20
N ASP A 81 -26.46 0.70 19.74
CA ASP A 81 -26.28 1.39 21.03
C ASP A 81 -26.76 2.84 20.93
N CYS A 82 -26.47 3.53 19.83
CA CYS A 82 -26.89 4.92 19.63
C CYS A 82 -28.42 5.05 19.65
N LEU A 83 -29.14 4.09 19.05
CA LEU A 83 -30.61 4.00 19.14
C LEU A 83 -31.07 3.76 20.59
N ALA A 84 -30.39 2.87 21.32
CA ALA A 84 -30.71 2.56 22.72
C ALA A 84 -30.47 3.78 23.64
N PHE A 85 -29.37 4.52 23.45
CA PHE A 85 -29.06 5.73 24.21
C PHE A 85 -30.13 6.81 24.01
N VAL A 86 -30.56 7.09 22.77
CA VAL A 86 -31.62 8.07 22.54
C VAL A 86 -32.95 7.58 23.14
N LYS A 87 -33.29 6.30 22.99
CA LYS A 87 -34.49 5.71 23.60
C LYS A 87 -34.51 5.87 25.12
N GLU A 88 -33.39 5.60 25.80
CA GLU A 88 -33.26 5.78 27.25
C GLU A 88 -33.33 7.27 27.63
N ALA A 89 -32.63 8.15 26.92
CA ALA A 89 -32.65 9.58 27.17
C ALA A 89 -34.07 10.16 27.03
N ARG A 90 -34.82 9.77 25.99
CA ARG A 90 -36.24 10.13 25.81
C ARG A 90 -37.10 9.63 26.98
N ALA A 91 -36.92 8.38 27.41
CA ALA A 91 -37.62 7.83 28.58
C ALA A 91 -37.28 8.55 29.90
N ARG A 92 -36.08 9.14 29.99
CA ARG A 92 -35.59 9.95 31.12
C ARG A 92 -35.90 11.45 30.98
N GLY A 93 -36.67 11.85 29.97
CA GLY A 93 -37.21 13.21 29.84
C GLY A 93 -36.51 14.12 28.83
N LEU A 94 -35.58 13.63 28.01
CA LEU A 94 -34.92 14.44 26.98
C LEU A 94 -35.94 15.01 25.99
N THR A 95 -36.08 16.34 25.87
CA THR A 95 -37.09 16.99 24.99
C THR A 95 -36.51 17.62 23.72
N VAL A 96 -35.25 18.08 23.77
CA VAL A 96 -34.56 18.72 22.63
C VAL A 96 -34.44 17.80 21.42
N PRO A 97 -34.48 18.32 20.18
CA PRO A 97 -34.29 17.52 18.98
C PRO A 97 -32.90 16.88 18.96
N VAL A 98 -32.82 15.61 18.57
CA VAL A 98 -31.56 14.88 18.40
C VAL A 98 -31.37 14.55 16.93
N LEU A 99 -30.26 15.02 16.36
CA LEU A 99 -29.81 14.67 15.01
C LEU A 99 -28.70 13.63 15.09
N MET A 100 -28.81 12.53 14.33
CA MET A 100 -27.68 11.62 14.13
C MET A 100 -26.70 12.24 13.14
N MET A 101 -25.50 12.57 13.62
CA MET A 101 -24.39 13.02 12.79
C MET A 101 -23.50 11.81 12.48
N GLY A 102 -23.11 11.60 11.23
CA GLY A 102 -22.21 10.50 10.87
C GLY A 102 -21.98 10.34 9.37
N TYR A 103 -21.48 9.17 9.01
CA TYR A 103 -21.11 8.80 7.64
C TYR A 103 -22.15 7.85 7.04
N TYR A 104 -22.41 7.98 5.74
CA TYR A 104 -23.50 7.31 5.06
C TYR A 104 -23.41 5.80 5.14
N ASN A 105 -22.19 5.25 5.21
CA ASN A 105 -21.94 3.82 5.26
C ASN A 105 -22.64 3.13 6.46
N THR A 106 -22.56 3.74 7.65
CA THR A 106 -23.21 3.25 8.87
C THR A 106 -24.74 3.22 8.73
N PHE A 107 -25.33 4.21 8.05
CA PHE A 107 -26.78 4.29 7.81
C PHE A 107 -27.24 3.41 6.64
N LEU A 108 -26.34 3.09 5.70
CA LEU A 108 -26.59 2.25 4.53
C LEU A 108 -26.54 0.75 4.86
N ALA A 109 -25.77 0.35 5.88
CA ALA A 109 -25.55 -1.06 6.24
C ALA A 109 -26.85 -1.84 6.52
N ALA A 110 -27.81 -1.23 7.23
CA ALA A 110 -29.15 -1.78 7.45
C ALA A 110 -30.17 -1.42 6.33
N GLY A 111 -29.78 -0.55 5.40
CA GLY A 111 -30.65 0.04 4.38
C GLY A 111 -31.40 1.29 4.87
N CYS A 112 -31.45 2.33 4.02
CA CYS A 112 -31.95 3.66 4.40
C CYS A 112 -33.37 3.66 4.97
N GLU A 113 -34.28 2.83 4.45
CA GLU A 113 -35.66 2.77 4.92
C GLU A 113 -35.75 2.20 6.34
N GLU A 114 -35.02 1.13 6.64
CA GLU A 114 -35.03 0.49 7.96
C GLU A 114 -34.32 1.36 8.99
N THR A 115 -33.18 1.96 8.62
CA THR A 115 -32.49 2.99 9.42
C THR A 115 -33.41 4.16 9.77
N CYS A 116 -34.19 4.68 8.82
CA CYS A 116 -35.14 5.76 9.08
C CYS A 116 -36.29 5.33 10.00
N LYS A 117 -36.87 4.13 9.82
CA LYS A 117 -37.90 3.58 10.71
C LYS A 117 -37.38 3.41 12.14
N ALA A 118 -36.20 2.81 12.29
CA ALA A 118 -35.57 2.57 13.58
C ALA A 118 -35.25 3.88 14.32
N CYS A 119 -34.72 4.88 13.61
CA CYS A 119 -34.46 6.21 14.16
C CYS A 119 -35.75 6.92 14.62
N ALA A 120 -36.80 6.92 13.80
CA ALA A 120 -38.08 7.52 14.16
C ALA A 120 -38.72 6.84 15.38
N ALA A 121 -38.64 5.51 15.46
CA ALA A 121 -39.21 4.72 16.56
C ALA A 121 -38.56 5.01 17.93
N VAL A 122 -37.29 5.43 17.98
CA VAL A 122 -36.62 5.86 19.23
C VAL A 122 -36.68 7.37 19.47
N GLY A 123 -37.31 8.13 18.56
CA GLY A 123 -37.46 9.57 18.69
C GLY A 123 -36.22 10.39 18.36
N ILE A 124 -35.40 9.93 17.41
CA ILE A 124 -34.43 10.77 16.67
C ILE A 124 -35.21 11.67 15.71
N ASP A 125 -34.68 12.86 15.44
CA ASP A 125 -35.36 13.95 14.72
C ASP A 125 -34.79 14.19 13.32
N GLY A 126 -33.67 13.54 12.96
CA GLY A 126 -33.08 13.64 11.63
C GLY A 126 -31.61 13.22 11.56
N PHE A 127 -30.99 13.51 10.42
CA PHE A 127 -29.61 13.14 10.11
C PHE A 127 -28.79 14.31 9.56
N ILE A 128 -27.50 14.34 9.92
CA ILE A 128 -26.44 15.09 9.25
C ILE A 128 -25.48 14.03 8.70
N ILE A 129 -25.42 13.87 7.38
CA ILE A 129 -24.62 12.82 6.75
C ILE A 129 -23.53 13.48 5.90
N VAL A 130 -22.31 13.51 6.42
CA VAL A 130 -21.27 14.44 5.95
C VAL A 130 -20.70 14.09 4.56
N ASP A 131 -20.81 12.84 4.14
CA ASP A 131 -20.32 12.29 2.87
C ASP A 131 -21.45 12.01 1.86
N LEU A 132 -22.70 12.38 2.16
CA LEU A 132 -23.86 12.16 1.28
C LEU A 132 -24.24 13.45 0.51
N PRO A 133 -23.85 13.60 -0.77
CA PRO A 133 -24.24 14.76 -1.57
C PRO A 133 -25.73 14.73 -1.92
N CYS A 134 -26.32 15.91 -2.19
CA CYS A 134 -27.76 16.07 -2.40
C CYS A 134 -28.32 15.19 -3.54
N GLU A 135 -27.55 15.01 -4.61
CA GLU A 135 -27.94 14.19 -5.76
C GLU A 135 -28.09 12.69 -5.42
N GLU A 136 -27.29 12.18 -4.50
CA GLU A 136 -27.40 10.80 -4.01
C GLU A 136 -28.43 10.70 -2.86
N ALA A 137 -28.55 11.75 -2.03
CA ALA A 137 -29.56 11.83 -0.98
C ALA A 137 -30.98 11.65 -1.56
N TRP A 138 -31.31 12.36 -2.66
CA TRP A 138 -32.61 12.28 -3.33
C TRP A 138 -33.00 10.87 -3.81
N ARG A 139 -32.03 9.96 -4.03
CA ARG A 139 -32.29 8.62 -4.56
C ARG A 139 -32.77 7.61 -3.52
N ALA A 140 -32.42 7.78 -2.24
CA ALA A 140 -32.70 6.78 -1.21
C ALA A 140 -32.96 7.39 0.17
N MET A 141 -31.98 8.11 0.73
CA MET A 141 -32.07 8.60 2.11
C MET A 141 -33.14 9.67 2.27
N ALA A 142 -33.29 10.58 1.31
CA ALA A 142 -34.24 11.68 1.41
C ALA A 142 -35.71 11.20 1.30
N PRO A 143 -36.10 10.32 0.36
CA PRO A 143 -37.42 9.69 0.38
C PRO A 143 -37.69 8.91 1.68
N ALA A 144 -36.71 8.14 2.17
CA ALA A 144 -36.84 7.33 3.38
C ALA A 144 -37.05 8.17 4.65
N ALA A 145 -36.26 9.24 4.83
CA ALA A 145 -36.41 10.13 5.98
C ALA A 145 -37.71 10.96 5.90
N ALA A 146 -38.10 11.43 4.71
CA ALA A 146 -39.39 12.11 4.50
C ALA A 146 -40.58 11.23 4.91
N ALA A 147 -40.59 9.97 4.49
CA ALA A 147 -41.64 9.00 4.81
C ALA A 147 -41.77 8.69 6.31
N ASN A 148 -40.72 8.94 7.10
CA ASN A 148 -40.68 8.73 8.55
C ASN A 148 -40.73 10.04 9.36
N GLY A 149 -40.99 11.19 8.72
CA GLY A 149 -41.05 12.50 9.39
C GLY A 149 -39.70 13.04 9.89
N LEU A 150 -38.59 12.45 9.45
CA LEU A 150 -37.23 12.81 9.85
C LEU A 150 -36.66 13.95 8.98
N SER A 151 -35.80 14.77 9.58
CA SER A 151 -35.04 15.79 8.85
C SER A 151 -33.79 15.18 8.19
N LEU A 152 -33.36 15.71 7.05
CA LEU A 152 -32.02 15.53 6.50
C LEU A 152 -31.42 16.91 6.30
N VAL A 153 -30.17 17.08 6.71
CA VAL A 153 -29.50 18.37 6.80
C VAL A 153 -28.37 18.41 5.76
N PRO A 154 -28.57 19.01 4.58
CA PRO A 154 -27.53 19.17 3.59
C PRO A 154 -26.48 20.21 4.02
N LEU A 155 -25.25 20.02 3.52
CA LEU A 155 -24.11 20.86 3.86
C LEU A 155 -23.77 21.84 2.73
N ALA A 156 -23.36 23.05 3.11
CA ALA A 156 -22.78 24.07 2.25
C ALA A 156 -21.47 24.61 2.87
N SER A 157 -20.61 25.24 2.07
CA SER A 157 -19.31 25.76 2.53
C SER A 157 -18.85 26.95 1.69
N PRO A 158 -17.81 27.70 2.11
CA PRO A 158 -17.19 28.79 1.31
C PRO A 158 -16.64 28.39 -0.07
N THR A 159 -16.54 27.09 -0.37
CA THR A 159 -16.12 26.57 -1.67
C THR A 159 -17.29 26.13 -2.55
N SER A 160 -18.51 26.10 -2.01
CA SER A 160 -19.74 25.78 -2.73
C SER A 160 -20.12 26.91 -3.70
N GLY A 161 -20.22 26.59 -4.99
CA GLY A 161 -20.73 27.53 -6.01
C GLY A 161 -22.25 27.74 -5.92
N PRO A 162 -22.82 28.73 -6.64
CA PRO A 162 -24.25 29.08 -6.56
C PRO A 162 -25.19 27.90 -6.87
N GLU A 163 -24.86 27.07 -7.85
CA GLU A 163 -25.63 25.86 -8.20
C GLU A 163 -25.66 24.85 -7.04
N ARG A 164 -24.52 24.64 -6.37
CA ARG A 164 -24.39 23.74 -5.22
C ARG A 164 -25.17 24.24 -4.01
N ILE A 165 -25.21 25.56 -3.82
CA ILE A 165 -26.02 26.20 -2.78
C ILE A 165 -27.52 26.05 -3.09
N ALA A 166 -27.93 26.24 -4.36
CA ALA A 166 -29.32 26.01 -4.77
C ALA A 166 -29.76 24.56 -4.54
N GLN A 167 -28.96 23.56 -4.93
CA GLN A 167 -29.23 22.15 -4.64
C GLN A 167 -29.38 21.86 -3.13
N ALA A 168 -28.51 22.43 -2.29
CA ALA A 168 -28.59 22.25 -0.84
C ALA A 168 -29.89 22.85 -0.27
N VAL A 169 -30.32 24.01 -0.77
CA VAL A 169 -31.59 24.64 -0.40
C VAL A 169 -32.78 23.81 -0.88
N GLU A 170 -32.78 23.35 -2.13
CA GLU A 170 -33.83 22.49 -2.68
C GLU A 170 -33.97 21.19 -1.87
N CYS A 171 -32.86 20.53 -1.58
CA CYS A 171 -32.81 19.31 -0.76
C CYS A 171 -33.34 19.55 0.67
N ALA A 172 -33.04 20.71 1.27
CA ALA A 172 -33.55 21.15 2.57
C ALA A 172 -35.00 21.69 2.53
N MET A 173 -35.67 21.68 1.36
CA MET A 173 -37.06 22.09 1.21
C MET A 173 -37.96 20.95 0.71
N ASN A 174 -37.46 20.06 -0.15
CA ASN A 174 -38.23 19.03 -0.85
C ASN A 174 -37.32 17.83 -1.25
N PRO A 175 -37.63 16.57 -0.88
CA PRO A 175 -38.81 16.08 -0.17
C PRO A 175 -38.74 16.26 1.35
N ILE A 176 -37.60 16.71 1.90
CA ILE A 176 -37.44 16.92 3.34
C ILE A 176 -37.28 18.40 3.63
N PRO A 177 -38.25 19.05 4.29
CA PRO A 177 -37.99 20.34 4.89
C PRO A 177 -36.92 20.15 5.99
N GLY A 178 -35.90 20.98 6.04
CA GLY A 178 -34.75 20.80 6.92
C GLY A 178 -34.07 22.13 7.23
N MET A 179 -32.83 22.06 7.71
CA MET A 179 -31.94 23.21 7.86
C MET A 179 -30.74 23.03 6.93
N VAL A 180 -30.07 24.12 6.55
CA VAL A 180 -28.78 24.03 5.84
C VAL A 180 -27.65 24.22 6.85
N TYR A 181 -26.71 23.27 6.88
CA TYR A 181 -25.50 23.36 7.71
C TYR A 181 -24.37 23.99 6.90
N VAL A 182 -23.83 25.12 7.37
CA VAL A 182 -22.67 25.77 6.78
C VAL A 182 -21.42 25.32 7.52
N VAL A 183 -20.61 24.51 6.83
CA VAL A 183 -19.28 24.12 7.29
C VAL A 183 -18.34 25.31 7.09
N SER A 184 -17.89 25.90 8.19
CA SER A 184 -16.82 26.90 8.13
C SER A 184 -15.47 26.19 7.95
N LEU A 185 -14.53 26.80 7.20
CA LEU A 185 -13.22 26.20 6.90
C LEU A 185 -12.22 26.24 8.09
N PHE A 186 -12.71 26.31 9.33
CA PHE A 186 -11.88 26.45 10.52
C PHE A 186 -11.32 25.10 11.01
N GLY A 187 -10.17 24.70 10.45
CA GLY A 187 -9.18 23.87 11.14
C GLY A 187 -9.56 22.40 11.37
N VAL A 188 -9.52 21.59 10.29
CA VAL A 188 -9.40 20.13 10.42
C VAL A 188 -8.05 19.76 11.04
N THR A 189 -7.01 20.53 10.72
CA THR A 189 -5.73 20.57 11.43
C THR A 189 -5.80 21.61 12.56
N GLY A 190 -5.26 21.26 13.74
CA GLY A 190 -5.34 22.08 14.95
C GLY A 190 -4.64 23.44 14.82
N ALA A 191 -5.38 24.45 14.35
CA ALA A 191 -4.90 25.82 14.25
C ALA A 191 -4.57 26.38 15.64
N ARG A 192 -3.28 26.64 15.87
CA ARG A 192 -2.77 27.30 17.09
C ARG A 192 -3.44 28.68 17.25
N ASP A 193 -3.54 29.19 18.48
CA ASP A 193 -4.08 30.54 18.83
C ASP A 193 -3.33 31.74 18.19
N THR A 194 -2.50 31.53 17.17
CA THR A 194 -1.63 32.52 16.52
C THR A 194 -2.10 32.87 15.10
N GLU A 195 -3.42 33.00 14.89
CA GLU A 195 -3.94 33.51 13.61
C GLU A 195 -3.97 35.04 13.60
N ALA A 196 -3.37 35.65 12.57
CA ALA A 196 -3.44 37.09 12.37
C ALA A 196 -4.90 37.53 12.13
N ALA A 197 -5.33 38.61 12.77
CA ALA A 197 -6.72 39.07 12.77
C ALA A 197 -7.36 39.21 11.36
N ALA A 198 -6.55 39.54 10.34
CA ALA A 198 -7.00 39.62 8.95
C ALA A 198 -7.56 38.29 8.40
N ALA A 199 -6.98 37.14 8.79
CA ALA A 199 -7.46 35.82 8.38
C ALA A 199 -8.81 35.49 9.03
N LYS A 200 -9.00 35.85 10.30
CA LYS A 200 -10.29 35.70 11.01
C LYS A 200 -11.40 36.50 10.33
N THR A 201 -11.14 37.78 10.04
CA THR A 201 -12.10 38.68 9.39
C THR A 201 -12.52 38.20 8.00
N LEU A 202 -11.56 37.71 7.19
CA LEU A 202 -11.84 37.19 5.86
C LEU A 202 -12.80 35.97 5.92
N ARG A 203 -12.54 35.03 6.83
CA ARG A 203 -13.36 33.81 6.97
C ARG A 203 -14.76 34.09 7.49
N LEU A 204 -14.93 35.06 8.38
CA LEU A 204 -16.27 35.48 8.85
C LEU A 204 -17.09 36.06 7.69
N ALA A 205 -16.46 36.87 6.83
CA ALA A 205 -17.07 37.40 5.61
C ALA A 205 -17.41 36.29 4.59
N GLU A 206 -16.53 35.30 4.40
CA GLU A 206 -16.81 34.13 3.56
C GLU A 206 -18.01 33.32 4.07
N CYS A 207 -18.06 33.02 5.38
CA CYS A 207 -19.20 32.30 5.97
C CYS A 207 -20.51 33.08 5.82
N LYS A 208 -20.48 34.41 6.07
CA LYS A 208 -21.64 35.28 5.85
C LYS A 208 -22.10 35.26 4.39
N SER A 209 -21.17 35.32 3.43
CA SER A 209 -21.48 35.29 2.00
C SER A 209 -22.20 33.99 1.58
N VAL A 210 -21.82 32.85 2.16
CA VAL A 210 -22.53 31.58 1.95
C VAL A 210 -23.94 31.63 2.54
N VAL A 211 -24.10 32.14 3.76
CA VAL A 211 -25.42 32.29 4.40
C VAL A 211 -26.32 33.23 3.60
N ASP A 212 -25.83 34.39 3.17
CA ASP A 212 -26.56 35.33 2.31
C ASP A 212 -27.02 34.64 1.00
N SER A 213 -26.14 33.86 0.37
CA SER A 213 -26.43 33.10 -0.86
C SER A 213 -27.50 32.01 -0.64
N ILE A 214 -27.47 31.33 0.50
CA ILE A 214 -28.50 30.35 0.92
C ILE A 214 -29.85 31.04 1.08
N ARG A 215 -29.91 32.23 1.72
CA ARG A 215 -31.15 33.01 1.85
C ARG A 215 -31.69 33.46 0.50
N GLU A 216 -30.82 33.92 -0.40
CA GLU A 216 -31.23 34.34 -1.75
C GLU A 216 -31.82 33.17 -2.56
N ALA A 217 -31.19 31.99 -2.49
CA ALA A 217 -31.70 30.78 -3.11
C ALA A 217 -33.04 30.32 -2.50
N ALA A 218 -33.17 30.34 -1.17
CA ALA A 218 -34.41 29.98 -0.48
C ALA A 218 -35.56 30.96 -0.81
N ALA A 219 -35.28 32.26 -0.87
CA ALA A 219 -36.25 33.28 -1.25
C ALA A 219 -36.77 33.10 -2.70
N LYS A 220 -35.89 32.72 -3.64
CA LYS A 220 -36.30 32.37 -5.03
C LYS A 220 -37.24 31.17 -5.10
N LEU A 221 -37.16 30.27 -4.13
CA LEU A 221 -38.03 29.09 -3.98
C LEU A 221 -39.23 29.36 -3.05
N GLY A 222 -39.48 30.62 -2.67
CA GLY A 222 -40.61 31.03 -1.84
C GLY A 222 -40.45 30.79 -0.33
N CYS A 223 -39.26 30.40 0.14
CA CYS A 223 -38.98 30.16 1.56
C CYS A 223 -38.11 31.27 2.16
N THR A 224 -38.72 32.12 2.99
CA THR A 224 -38.01 33.22 3.69
C THR A 224 -37.40 32.80 5.03
N ASN A 225 -37.74 31.62 5.54
CA ASN A 225 -37.56 31.24 6.95
C ASN A 225 -36.73 29.95 7.16
N LEU A 226 -36.16 29.38 6.10
CA LEU A 226 -35.30 28.17 6.12
C LEU A 226 -34.15 28.34 7.11
N PRO A 227 -34.04 27.55 8.20
CA PRO A 227 -32.98 27.72 9.17
C PRO A 227 -31.59 27.45 8.57
N VAL A 228 -30.65 28.36 8.84
CA VAL A 228 -29.24 28.22 8.43
C VAL A 228 -28.36 28.20 9.68
N VAL A 229 -27.60 27.12 9.84
CA VAL A 229 -26.76 26.86 11.01
C VAL A 229 -25.31 26.91 10.58
N VAL A 230 -24.43 27.56 11.36
CA VAL A 230 -22.98 27.59 11.09
C VAL A 230 -22.24 26.76 12.13
N GLY A 231 -21.28 25.96 11.69
CA GLY A 231 -20.47 25.12 12.57
C GLY A 231 -19.02 24.98 12.13
N PHE A 232 -18.30 24.10 12.85
CA PHE A 232 -16.85 23.87 12.75
C PHE A 232 -15.99 24.95 13.43
N GLY A 233 -14.92 24.56 14.14
CA GLY A 233 -13.93 25.47 14.75
C GLY A 233 -14.37 26.38 15.91
N ILE A 234 -15.63 26.35 16.36
CA ILE A 234 -16.13 27.23 17.44
C ILE A 234 -15.64 26.73 18.81
N THR A 235 -14.82 27.53 19.51
CA THR A 235 -14.24 27.21 20.82
C THR A 235 -14.42 28.28 21.91
N LYS A 236 -14.85 29.49 21.54
CA LYS A 236 -14.95 30.67 22.42
C LYS A 236 -16.34 31.34 22.26
N ARG A 237 -16.86 31.95 23.33
CA ARG A 237 -18.19 32.62 23.35
C ARG A 237 -18.32 33.73 22.30
N GLU A 238 -17.22 34.44 22.07
CA GLU A 238 -17.09 35.49 21.05
C GLU A 238 -17.46 34.99 19.65
N HIS A 239 -17.00 33.80 19.27
CA HIS A 239 -17.30 33.21 17.95
C HIS A 239 -18.80 32.93 17.82
N VAL A 240 -19.45 32.44 18.89
CA VAL A 240 -20.91 32.25 18.93
C VAL A 240 -21.64 33.57 18.72
N LEU A 241 -21.17 34.67 19.33
CA LEU A 241 -21.75 36.01 19.13
C LEU A 241 -21.54 36.51 17.68
N GLU A 242 -20.35 36.31 17.11
CA GLU A 242 -20.02 36.70 15.73
C GLU A 242 -20.91 36.00 14.69
N PHE A 243 -21.15 34.69 14.84
CA PHE A 243 -22.05 33.94 13.94
C PHE A 243 -23.54 34.23 14.19
N SER A 244 -23.94 34.51 15.44
CA SER A 244 -25.33 34.86 15.79
C SER A 244 -25.83 36.13 15.09
N ALA A 245 -24.93 36.98 14.61
CA ALA A 245 -25.30 38.17 13.83
C ALA A 245 -25.92 37.86 12.45
N PHE A 246 -25.77 36.63 11.93
CA PHE A 246 -26.31 36.27 10.60
C PHE A 246 -26.85 34.83 10.45
N ALA A 247 -26.59 33.92 11.41
CA ALA A 247 -27.08 32.54 11.39
C ALA A 247 -28.26 32.30 12.37
N ASP A 248 -29.16 31.36 12.03
CA ASP A 248 -30.23 30.89 12.93
C ASP A 248 -29.71 29.94 14.02
N GLY A 249 -28.54 29.30 13.81
CA GLY A 249 -27.91 28.42 14.81
C GLY A 249 -26.38 28.41 14.75
N CYS A 250 -25.75 28.04 15.87
CA CYS A 250 -24.30 27.85 16.00
C CYS A 250 -23.99 26.45 16.56
N VAL A 251 -23.05 25.71 15.94
CA VAL A 251 -22.67 24.35 16.34
C VAL A 251 -21.32 24.33 17.05
N VAL A 252 -21.28 23.72 18.23
CA VAL A 252 -20.07 23.51 19.02
C VAL A 252 -19.88 22.01 19.27
N GLY A 253 -18.75 21.47 18.81
CA GLY A 253 -18.42 20.04 18.97
C GLY A 253 -17.07 19.81 19.62
N SER A 254 -15.98 20.11 18.93
CA SER A 254 -14.61 19.80 19.39
C SER A 254 -14.32 20.29 20.82
N LYS A 255 -14.77 21.49 21.21
CA LYS A 255 -14.61 22.00 22.58
C LYS A 255 -15.41 21.20 23.62
N ILE A 256 -16.62 20.73 23.29
CA ILE A 256 -17.43 19.90 24.20
C ILE A 256 -16.80 18.51 24.34
N VAL A 257 -16.34 17.93 23.23
CA VAL A 257 -15.69 16.61 23.19
C VAL A 257 -14.36 16.60 23.94
N THR A 258 -13.52 17.63 23.79
CA THR A 258 -12.27 17.73 24.58
C THR A 258 -12.55 17.80 26.08
N GLU A 259 -13.58 18.53 26.50
CA GLU A 259 -13.88 18.79 27.91
C GLU A 259 -14.65 17.63 28.57
N ILE A 260 -15.50 16.90 27.82
CA ILE A 260 -16.07 15.63 28.31
C ILE A 260 -14.98 14.56 28.50
N GLY A 261 -13.95 14.57 27.64
CA GLY A 261 -12.81 13.66 27.73
C GLY A 261 -11.91 13.91 28.96
N SER A 262 -11.73 15.17 29.34
CA SER A 262 -10.84 15.57 30.45
C SER A 262 -11.55 15.68 31.81
N GLY A 263 -12.83 16.10 31.83
CA GLY A 263 -13.58 16.41 33.05
C GLY A 263 -14.98 15.79 33.12
N GLY A 264 -15.32 14.89 32.19
CA GLY A 264 -16.58 14.15 32.19
C GLY A 264 -17.81 15.02 31.86
N VAL A 265 -19.00 14.42 32.04
CA VAL A 265 -20.31 15.00 31.69
C VAL A 265 -20.53 16.39 32.30
N ALA A 266 -20.08 16.62 33.53
CA ALA A 266 -20.22 17.92 34.21
C ALA A 266 -19.37 19.03 33.57
N ALA A 267 -18.19 18.70 33.04
CA ALA A 267 -17.35 19.66 32.32
C ALA A 267 -17.98 20.04 30.96
N ALA A 268 -18.53 19.07 30.23
CA ALA A 268 -19.32 19.33 29.02
C ALA A 268 -20.51 20.26 29.28
N GLY A 269 -21.28 20.00 30.35
CA GLY A 269 -22.38 20.87 30.77
C GLY A 269 -21.93 22.29 31.12
N LYS A 270 -20.80 22.44 31.81
CA LYS A 270 -20.21 23.76 32.11
C LYS A 270 -19.89 24.54 30.83
N VAL A 271 -19.25 23.89 29.84
CA VAL A 271 -18.92 24.49 28.54
C VAL A 271 -20.19 24.95 27.80
N VAL A 272 -21.23 24.12 27.77
CA VAL A 272 -22.50 24.52 27.14
C VAL A 272 -23.08 25.75 27.84
N ARG A 273 -23.14 25.78 29.18
CA ARG A 273 -23.61 26.97 29.92
C ARG A 273 -22.83 28.24 29.58
N GLU A 274 -21.49 28.13 29.54
CA GLU A 274 -20.60 29.26 29.24
C GLU A 274 -20.77 29.78 27.81
N LEU A 275 -21.02 28.89 26.84
CA LEU A 275 -21.16 29.24 25.42
C LEU A 275 -22.59 29.61 25.01
N SER A 276 -23.62 29.11 25.71
CA SER A 276 -25.05 29.41 25.46
C SER A 276 -25.55 30.66 26.19
N GLY A 277 -24.94 31.04 27.32
CA GLY A 277 -25.44 32.08 28.21
C GLY A 277 -25.48 33.50 27.61
N GLY A 278 -26.61 34.19 27.78
CA GLY A 278 -26.82 35.62 27.43
C GLY A 278 -27.63 35.86 26.15
N PRO A 279 -28.34 37.00 26.02
CA PRO A 279 -29.18 37.29 24.85
C PRO A 279 -28.34 37.46 23.57
N LEU A 280 -28.71 36.71 22.52
CA LEU A 280 -28.02 36.66 21.24
C LEU A 280 -28.68 37.63 20.25
N VAL A 281 -28.27 38.90 20.26
CA VAL A 281 -28.95 39.97 19.49
C VAL A 281 -28.71 39.82 17.99
N THR A 282 -29.79 39.61 17.24
CA THR A 282 -29.81 39.71 15.77
C THR A 282 -30.03 41.17 15.35
N ASN A 283 -29.06 41.81 14.68
CA ASN A 283 -29.25 43.13 14.06
C ASN A 283 -29.45 42.99 12.54
N GLY A 284 -30.60 43.44 12.03
CA GLY A 284 -30.91 43.42 10.61
C GLY A 284 -30.27 44.55 9.80
N ALA A 285 -30.55 44.51 8.48
CA ALA A 285 -30.17 45.48 7.45
C ALA A 285 -28.68 45.50 7.01
N SER A 286 -28.40 44.76 5.93
CA SER A 286 -27.17 44.89 5.15
C SER A 286 -27.12 46.20 4.36
N LYS A 287 -26.07 47.01 4.54
CA LYS A 287 -25.65 48.01 3.54
C LYS A 287 -24.61 47.38 2.60
N GLY A 288 -24.79 47.58 1.30
CA GLY A 288 -23.93 46.99 0.28
C GLY A 288 -22.52 47.57 0.25
N VAL A 289 -21.57 46.76 -0.22
CA VAL A 289 -20.19 47.16 -0.54
C VAL A 289 -19.89 46.75 -1.98
N GLU A 290 -19.17 47.62 -2.69
CA GLU A 290 -19.03 47.62 -4.15
C GLU A 290 -17.91 46.67 -4.65
N LEU A 291 -18.10 46.07 -5.83
CA LEU A 291 -17.17 45.09 -6.41
C LEU A 291 -16.09 45.74 -7.29
N PRO A 292 -14.81 45.33 -7.19
CA PRO A 292 -13.75 45.79 -8.09
C PRO A 292 -13.89 45.19 -9.52
N PRO A 293 -13.33 45.85 -10.55
CA PRO A 293 -13.74 45.64 -11.94
C PRO A 293 -13.18 44.38 -12.62
N LYS A 294 -13.97 43.84 -13.56
CA LYS A 294 -13.68 42.67 -14.40
C LYS A 294 -12.39 42.86 -15.23
N ARG A 295 -11.41 41.95 -15.09
CA ARG A 295 -10.33 41.80 -16.08
C ARG A 295 -10.80 41.04 -17.33
N GLN A 296 -10.35 41.50 -18.49
CA GLN A 296 -10.81 41.05 -19.80
C GLN A 296 -10.29 39.65 -20.17
N LYS A 297 -11.12 38.89 -20.91
CA LYS A 297 -10.70 37.66 -21.60
C LYS A 297 -9.72 38.00 -22.73
N LYS A 298 -8.51 37.42 -22.75
CA LYS A 298 -7.77 37.20 -24.00
C LYS A 298 -8.09 35.81 -24.53
N LYS A 299 -8.58 35.73 -25.77
CA LYS A 299 -8.59 34.49 -26.54
C LYS A 299 -7.14 34.12 -26.88
N LEU A 300 -6.81 32.85 -26.75
CA LEU A 300 -5.80 32.19 -27.57
C LEU A 300 -6.25 30.73 -27.71
N VAL A 301 -6.75 30.42 -28.89
CA VAL A 301 -6.94 29.07 -29.40
C VAL A 301 -6.03 29.01 -30.62
N ASP A 302 -5.04 28.13 -30.63
CA ASP A 302 -4.93 27.16 -31.73
C ASP A 302 -3.87 26.06 -31.48
N LYS A 303 -4.28 24.84 -31.83
CA LYS A 303 -3.49 23.71 -32.34
C LYS A 303 -2.07 23.48 -31.79
N TRP A 304 -1.95 22.54 -30.84
CA TRP A 304 -0.79 21.65 -30.79
C TRP A 304 -1.24 20.24 -31.19
N ASN A 305 -0.59 19.72 -32.23
CA ASN A 305 -0.93 18.48 -32.91
C ASN A 305 0.20 17.48 -32.58
N PHE A 306 -0.06 16.49 -31.72
CA PHE A 306 0.94 15.46 -31.40
C PHE A 306 0.80 14.28 -32.36
N ASN A 307 1.68 14.24 -33.35
CA ASN A 307 1.96 13.06 -34.15
C ASN A 307 3.46 13.03 -34.45
N ASN A 308 4.09 11.86 -34.30
CA ASN A 308 5.56 11.63 -34.23
C ASN A 308 6.21 12.21 -32.95
N SER A 309 7.22 11.62 -32.30
CA SER A 309 7.88 10.28 -32.30
C SER A 309 8.89 10.28 -31.09
N VAL A 310 9.73 9.29 -30.74
CA VAL A 310 10.22 8.02 -31.33
C VAL A 310 10.43 7.01 -30.18
N PHE A 311 9.75 5.85 -30.12
CA PHE A 311 10.10 4.75 -29.21
C PHE A 311 9.75 3.37 -29.78
N GLY A 312 10.72 2.46 -29.75
CA GLY A 312 10.61 1.08 -30.27
C GLY A 312 11.94 0.59 -30.83
N GLY A 313 12.56 -0.39 -30.18
CA GLY A 313 13.84 -0.96 -30.59
C GLY A 313 14.26 -2.10 -29.66
N ARG A 314 15.07 -3.04 -30.17
CA ARG A 314 15.65 -4.14 -29.39
C ARG A 314 17.06 -3.76 -28.98
N PHE A 315 17.26 -3.50 -27.70
CA PHE A 315 18.57 -3.20 -27.11
C PHE A 315 18.86 -4.23 -26.01
N ILE A 316 19.19 -5.44 -26.45
CA ILE A 316 19.76 -6.52 -25.63
C ILE A 316 20.99 -7.08 -26.37
N PRO A 317 22.04 -7.52 -25.66
CA PRO A 317 23.23 -8.10 -26.27
C PRO A 317 22.93 -9.27 -27.21
N GLU A 318 23.71 -9.38 -28.30
CA GLU A 318 23.62 -10.43 -29.33
C GLU A 318 23.55 -11.86 -28.72
N THR A 319 24.28 -12.07 -27.62
CA THR A 319 24.39 -13.34 -26.89
C THR A 319 23.09 -13.83 -26.25
N LEU A 320 22.12 -12.95 -25.99
CA LEU A 320 20.83 -13.32 -25.37
C LEU A 320 19.75 -13.73 -26.39
N MET A 321 20.03 -13.64 -27.70
CA MET A 321 19.09 -14.07 -28.75
C MET A 321 18.82 -15.57 -28.72
N VAL A 322 19.80 -16.41 -28.34
CA VAL A 322 19.66 -17.88 -28.34
C VAL A 322 18.74 -18.35 -27.21
N ALA A 323 19.02 -17.96 -25.96
CA ALA A 323 18.19 -18.29 -24.81
C ALA A 323 16.74 -17.79 -24.94
N HIS A 324 16.52 -16.67 -25.63
CA HIS A 324 15.17 -16.16 -25.91
C HIS A 324 14.39 -17.00 -26.94
N ASN A 325 15.09 -17.65 -27.88
CA ASN A 325 14.48 -18.58 -28.85
C ASN A 325 14.22 -19.97 -28.23
N GLU A 326 15.07 -20.43 -27.32
CA GLU A 326 14.89 -21.70 -26.60
C GLU A 326 13.68 -21.65 -25.64
N LEU A 327 13.44 -20.51 -25.00
CA LEU A 327 12.23 -20.24 -24.20
C LEU A 327 10.92 -20.23 -25.01
N GLU A 328 10.97 -19.93 -26.31
CA GLU A 328 9.81 -20.05 -27.22
C GLU A 328 9.62 -21.50 -27.71
N ALA A 329 10.67 -22.33 -27.74
CA ALA A 329 10.59 -23.73 -28.17
C ALA A 329 9.88 -24.64 -27.15
N ALA A 330 10.05 -24.40 -25.85
CA ALA A 330 9.39 -25.17 -24.78
C ALA A 330 7.87 -24.92 -24.65
N ARG A 331 7.32 -23.96 -25.42
CA ARG A 331 6.03 -23.30 -25.18
C ARG A 331 4.81 -23.91 -25.90
N ALA A 332 4.91 -25.15 -26.38
CA ALA A 332 4.07 -25.74 -27.43
C ALA A 332 2.54 -25.89 -27.17
N LYS A 333 1.96 -25.30 -26.12
CA LYS A 333 0.50 -25.23 -25.87
C LYS A 333 -0.05 -23.91 -25.32
N TRP A 334 0.79 -22.94 -24.93
CA TRP A 334 0.32 -21.70 -24.26
C TRP A 334 1.17 -20.49 -24.67
N LYS A 335 0.55 -19.44 -25.21
CA LYS A 335 1.23 -18.17 -25.47
C LYS A 335 0.86 -17.14 -24.41
N ILE A 336 1.87 -16.59 -23.74
CA ILE A 336 1.70 -15.60 -22.65
C ILE A 336 2.55 -14.37 -22.96
N TRP A 337 1.93 -13.18 -22.96
CA TRP A 337 2.62 -11.90 -23.14
C TRP A 337 2.49 -10.99 -21.94
N PHE A 338 3.52 -10.16 -21.74
CA PHE A 338 3.60 -9.16 -20.69
C PHE A 338 3.54 -7.75 -21.28
N LYS A 339 2.53 -6.97 -20.90
CA LYS A 339 2.52 -5.52 -21.11
C LYS A 339 3.47 -4.88 -20.08
N ARG A 340 4.56 -4.32 -20.60
CA ARG A 340 5.79 -3.96 -19.86
C ARG A 340 5.72 -2.61 -19.15
N GLU A 341 4.73 -2.41 -18.29
CA GLU A 341 4.56 -1.16 -17.53
C GLU A 341 5.65 -0.94 -16.47
N GLU A 342 6.50 -1.93 -16.17
CA GLU A 342 7.67 -1.73 -15.31
C GLU A 342 8.80 -0.95 -16.00
N LEU A 343 8.77 -0.86 -17.33
CA LEU A 343 9.71 -0.05 -18.13
C LEU A 343 9.24 1.41 -18.24
N ALA A 344 8.06 1.75 -17.74
CA ALA A 344 7.62 3.14 -17.64
C ALA A 344 8.53 3.91 -16.69
N HIS A 345 8.70 5.22 -16.92
CA HIS A 345 9.51 6.06 -16.03
C HIS A 345 8.96 5.98 -14.58
N THR A 346 9.85 6.03 -13.58
CA THR A 346 9.60 5.66 -12.17
C THR A 346 9.31 4.18 -11.86
N GLY A 347 9.22 3.30 -12.86
CA GLY A 347 9.18 1.84 -12.70
C GLY A 347 7.78 1.24 -12.54
N ALA A 348 6.70 1.98 -12.83
CA ALA A 348 5.33 1.49 -12.76
C ALA A 348 4.35 2.34 -13.58
N HIS A 349 3.19 1.75 -13.92
CA HIS A 349 2.06 2.41 -14.60
C HIS A 349 1.58 3.74 -13.98
N LYS A 350 1.95 4.04 -12.73
CA LYS A 350 1.44 5.23 -12.00
C LYS A 350 1.88 6.54 -12.63
N ILE A 351 3.00 6.57 -13.36
CA ILE A 351 3.50 7.77 -14.03
C ILE A 351 2.50 8.32 -15.07
N ASN A 352 1.76 7.46 -15.76
CA ASN A 352 0.73 7.84 -16.75
C ASN A 352 -0.33 8.76 -16.10
N ASN A 353 -0.80 8.37 -14.92
CA ASN A 353 -1.77 9.12 -14.13
C ASN A 353 -1.16 10.40 -13.52
N ALA A 354 0.04 10.30 -12.94
CA ALA A 354 0.71 11.42 -12.27
C ALA A 354 0.97 12.58 -13.24
N VAL A 355 1.55 12.30 -14.42
CA VAL A 355 1.83 13.32 -15.45
C VAL A 355 0.52 13.93 -15.97
N GLY A 356 -0.48 13.09 -16.29
CA GLY A 356 -1.77 13.57 -16.80
C GLY A 356 -2.52 14.48 -15.84
N GLN A 357 -2.54 14.14 -14.54
CA GLN A 357 -3.17 14.99 -13.53
C GLN A 357 -2.34 16.23 -13.16
N ALA A 358 -1.01 16.18 -13.20
CA ALA A 358 -0.18 17.37 -13.01
C ALA A 358 -0.36 18.40 -14.16
N LEU A 359 -0.50 17.93 -15.41
CA LEU A 359 -0.87 18.77 -16.54
C LEU A 359 -2.30 19.35 -16.39
N LEU A 360 -3.25 18.57 -15.85
CA LEU A 360 -4.58 19.07 -15.52
C LEU A 360 -4.53 20.14 -14.42
N ALA A 361 -3.69 19.98 -13.40
CA ALA A 361 -3.50 20.96 -12.33
C ALA A 361 -2.99 22.31 -12.87
N ILE A 362 -1.99 22.30 -13.77
CA ILE A 362 -1.52 23.50 -14.48
C ILE A 362 -2.67 24.16 -15.25
N LYS A 363 -3.46 23.38 -16.00
CA LYS A 363 -4.61 23.87 -16.77
C LYS A 363 -5.71 24.48 -15.87
N LEU A 364 -5.83 24.00 -14.63
CA LEU A 364 -6.72 24.54 -13.59
C LEU A 364 -6.09 25.71 -12.80
N GLY A 365 -4.87 26.14 -13.14
CA GLY A 365 -4.15 27.24 -12.47
C GLY A 365 -3.67 26.90 -11.05
N LYS A 366 -3.56 25.61 -10.71
CA LYS A 366 -3.08 25.11 -9.43
C LYS A 366 -1.56 25.09 -9.43
N LYS A 367 -0.95 25.41 -8.29
CA LYS A 367 0.51 25.45 -8.12
C LYS A 367 1.06 24.42 -7.14
N ARG A 368 0.17 23.87 -6.32
CA ARG A 368 0.47 22.88 -5.29
C ARG A 368 -0.25 21.58 -5.62
N ILE A 369 0.47 20.49 -5.45
CA ILE A 369 0.03 19.12 -5.62
C ILE A 369 0.10 18.41 -4.28
N ILE A 370 -0.93 17.63 -3.99
CA ILE A 370 -0.92 16.65 -2.90
C ILE A 370 -1.24 15.26 -3.44
N ALA A 371 -0.72 14.23 -2.78
CA ALA A 371 -1.00 12.82 -3.06
C ALA A 371 -0.87 11.98 -1.79
N GLU A 372 -1.47 10.80 -1.79
CA GLU A 372 -1.25 9.73 -0.82
C GLU A 372 -0.16 8.76 -1.30
N THR A 373 0.41 7.94 -0.42
CA THR A 373 1.14 6.72 -0.84
C THR A 373 1.24 5.70 0.31
N GLY A 374 1.36 4.42 -0.05
CA GLY A 374 1.60 3.31 0.88
C GLY A 374 2.89 2.57 0.51
N ALA A 375 2.90 1.90 -0.65
CA ALA A 375 4.12 1.30 -1.22
C ALA A 375 5.19 2.31 -1.71
N GLY A 376 5.00 3.63 -1.52
CA GLY A 376 5.88 4.68 -2.02
C GLY A 376 5.71 5.01 -3.52
N GLN A 377 5.42 4.02 -4.37
CA GLN A 377 5.38 4.15 -5.83
C GLN A 377 4.46 5.26 -6.39
N HIS A 378 3.30 5.55 -5.78
CA HIS A 378 2.45 6.66 -6.24
C HIS A 378 3.07 8.03 -5.94
N GLY A 379 3.58 8.17 -4.72
CA GLY A 379 4.31 9.36 -4.30
C GLY A 379 5.55 9.64 -5.15
N VAL A 380 6.34 8.61 -5.50
CA VAL A 380 7.51 8.78 -6.40
C VAL A 380 7.08 9.23 -7.80
N ALA A 381 6.05 8.62 -8.39
CA ALA A 381 5.51 9.03 -9.69
C ALA A 381 4.98 10.48 -9.66
N THR A 382 4.30 10.86 -8.56
CA THR A 382 3.78 12.22 -8.34
C THR A 382 4.92 13.23 -8.18
N ALA A 383 5.91 12.94 -7.34
CA ALA A 383 7.08 13.79 -7.12
C ALA A 383 7.85 14.02 -8.44
N ALA A 384 8.08 12.97 -9.24
CA ALA A 384 8.74 13.08 -10.54
C ALA A 384 7.95 13.96 -11.52
N ALA A 385 6.63 13.78 -11.61
CA ALA A 385 5.77 14.62 -12.43
C ALA A 385 5.77 16.09 -11.98
N CYS A 386 5.77 16.35 -10.67
CA CYS A 386 5.82 17.71 -10.11
C CYS A 386 7.17 18.39 -10.33
N ALA A 387 8.28 17.67 -10.13
CA ALA A 387 9.64 18.17 -10.37
C ALA A 387 9.85 18.56 -11.83
N MET A 388 9.34 17.76 -12.78
CA MET A 388 9.39 18.06 -14.21
C MET A 388 8.56 19.30 -14.60
N LEU A 389 7.54 19.64 -13.81
CA LEU A 389 6.52 20.63 -14.14
C LEU A 389 6.52 21.89 -13.26
N ASP A 390 7.54 22.04 -12.39
CA ASP A 390 7.71 23.16 -11.44
C ASP A 390 6.47 23.37 -10.54
N LEU A 391 6.01 22.28 -9.92
CA LEU A 391 4.88 22.26 -8.98
C LEU A 391 5.34 21.89 -7.57
N GLU A 392 4.84 22.60 -6.55
CA GLU A 392 5.03 22.21 -5.15
C GLU A 392 4.35 20.86 -4.91
N CYS A 393 5.06 19.89 -4.30
CA CYS A 393 4.55 18.54 -4.07
C CYS A 393 4.62 18.15 -2.60
N VAL A 394 3.49 17.71 -2.03
CA VAL A 394 3.42 17.16 -0.67
C VAL A 394 2.76 15.78 -0.72
N VAL A 395 3.45 14.76 -0.20
CA VAL A 395 2.98 13.36 -0.22
C VAL A 395 2.71 12.89 1.20
N TYR A 396 1.45 12.54 1.47
CA TYR A 396 1.01 11.91 2.71
C TYR A 396 1.29 10.41 2.68
N MET A 397 1.86 9.88 3.75
CA MET A 397 2.25 8.47 3.84
C MET A 397 2.09 7.99 5.28
N GLY A 398 1.48 6.83 5.51
CA GLY A 398 1.32 6.29 6.87
C GLY A 398 2.67 6.07 7.56
N GLU A 399 2.80 6.38 8.85
CA GLU A 399 4.08 6.25 9.59
C GLU A 399 4.69 4.84 9.45
N VAL A 400 3.85 3.80 9.56
CA VAL A 400 4.28 2.39 9.39
C VAL A 400 4.81 2.14 7.98
N ASP A 401 4.20 2.75 6.97
CA ASP A 401 4.64 2.65 5.58
C ASP A 401 5.91 3.47 5.32
N THR A 402 6.08 4.65 5.94
CA THR A 402 7.33 5.43 5.83
C THR A 402 8.54 4.66 6.38
N GLU A 403 8.38 3.97 7.50
CA GLU A 403 9.43 3.12 8.08
C GLU A 403 9.74 1.89 7.20
N ARG A 404 8.71 1.27 6.59
CA ARG A 404 8.86 0.14 5.67
C ARG A 404 9.45 0.53 4.30
N GLN A 405 9.31 1.79 3.88
CA GLN A 405 9.60 2.25 2.51
C GLN A 405 10.58 3.43 2.45
N LYS A 406 11.52 3.52 3.40
CA LYS A 406 12.50 4.62 3.53
C LYS A 406 13.20 5.00 2.21
N LEU A 407 13.52 4.03 1.34
CA LEU A 407 14.12 4.30 0.04
C LEU A 407 13.19 5.10 -0.90
N ASN A 408 11.89 4.82 -0.89
CA ASN A 408 10.92 5.60 -1.67
C ASN A 408 10.64 6.96 -1.01
N CYS A 409 10.67 7.06 0.32
CA CYS A 409 10.65 8.36 1.01
C CYS A 409 11.84 9.24 0.61
N PHE A 410 13.05 8.67 0.58
CA PHE A 410 14.26 9.34 0.11
C PHE A 410 14.15 9.78 -1.35
N ARG A 411 13.70 8.89 -2.26
CA ARG A 411 13.46 9.24 -3.69
C ARG A 411 12.49 10.41 -3.85
N MET A 412 11.42 10.48 -3.05
CA MET A 412 10.48 11.61 -3.09
C MET A 412 11.14 12.92 -2.61
N ALA A 413 11.95 12.87 -1.55
CA ALA A 413 12.67 14.03 -1.04
C ALA A 413 13.73 14.56 -2.03
N GLU A 414 14.49 13.68 -2.68
CA GLU A 414 15.45 14.05 -3.74
C GLU A 414 14.76 14.67 -4.97
N LEU A 415 13.51 14.29 -5.25
CA LEU A 415 12.66 14.92 -6.27
C LEU A 415 11.99 16.22 -5.77
N GLY A 416 12.36 16.74 -4.59
CA GLY A 416 11.85 17.99 -4.04
C GLY A 416 10.46 17.91 -3.40
N ALA A 417 9.88 16.72 -3.24
CA ALA A 417 8.58 16.55 -2.60
C ALA A 417 8.70 16.46 -1.07
N THR A 418 7.79 17.13 -0.36
CA THR A 418 7.69 17.02 1.10
C THR A 418 6.92 15.76 1.48
N VAL A 419 7.55 14.81 2.16
CA VAL A 419 6.89 13.60 2.66
C VAL A 419 6.36 13.86 4.08
N VAL A 420 5.07 13.60 4.30
CA VAL A 420 4.37 13.84 5.58
C VAL A 420 3.95 12.49 6.19
N PRO A 421 4.61 12.04 7.28
CA PRO A 421 4.19 10.84 8.02
C PRO A 421 2.85 11.05 8.72
N VAL A 422 1.89 10.16 8.48
CA VAL A 422 0.56 10.15 9.11
C VAL A 422 0.58 9.22 10.32
N THR A 423 0.36 9.80 11.50
CA THR A 423 0.45 9.13 12.81
C THR A 423 -0.92 8.85 13.45
N SER A 424 -2.00 9.33 12.83
CA SER A 424 -3.39 9.02 13.16
C SER A 424 -3.82 7.64 12.65
N GLY A 425 -4.93 7.13 13.22
CA GLY A 425 -5.56 5.87 12.82
C GLY A 425 -4.62 4.66 12.79
N SER A 426 -4.68 3.88 11.70
CA SER A 426 -3.86 2.67 11.52
C SER A 426 -2.41 2.96 11.09
N ARG A 427 -2.09 4.22 10.78
CA ARG A 427 -0.81 4.71 10.25
C ARG A 427 -0.37 4.03 8.95
N THR A 428 -1.32 3.73 8.07
CA THR A 428 -1.10 3.10 6.76
C THR A 428 -1.62 3.97 5.60
N LEU A 429 -1.56 3.47 4.37
CA LEU A 429 -2.21 4.04 3.18
C LEU A 429 -3.64 4.57 3.43
N LYS A 430 -4.44 3.87 4.24
CA LYS A 430 -5.83 4.26 4.55
C LYS A 430 -5.90 5.66 5.17
N ASP A 431 -5.08 5.89 6.18
CA ASP A 431 -5.04 7.15 6.92
C ASP A 431 -4.35 8.25 6.09
N ALA A 432 -3.39 7.87 5.23
CA ALA A 432 -2.76 8.78 4.26
C ALA A 432 -3.74 9.34 3.22
N VAL A 433 -4.70 8.55 2.73
CA VAL A 433 -5.79 9.03 1.87
C VAL A 433 -6.66 10.05 2.63
N THR A 434 -7.00 9.75 3.88
CA THR A 434 -7.83 10.63 4.72
C THR A 434 -7.16 11.99 4.96
N GLU A 435 -5.88 12.01 5.35
CA GLU A 435 -5.14 13.27 5.53
C GLU A 435 -4.97 14.06 4.22
N ALA A 436 -4.68 13.40 3.10
CA ALA A 436 -4.60 14.06 1.80
C ALA A 436 -5.95 14.72 1.41
N LEU A 437 -7.08 14.06 1.69
CA LEU A 437 -8.41 14.63 1.45
C LEU A 437 -8.73 15.80 2.40
N ARG A 438 -8.28 15.77 3.66
CA ARG A 438 -8.43 16.87 4.63
C ARG A 438 -7.61 18.11 4.25
N ASP A 439 -6.37 17.94 3.81
CA ASP A 439 -5.58 19.01 3.19
C ASP A 439 -6.33 19.56 1.97
N TRP A 440 -6.78 18.68 1.07
CA TRP A 440 -7.43 19.11 -0.16
C TRP A 440 -8.66 19.98 0.09
N VAL A 441 -9.55 19.60 1.01
CA VAL A 441 -10.74 20.39 1.38
C VAL A 441 -10.35 21.77 1.90
N THR A 442 -9.27 21.85 2.70
CA THR A 442 -8.76 23.10 3.27
C THR A 442 -8.13 24.01 2.21
N ASN A 443 -7.37 23.43 1.27
CA ASN A 443 -6.53 24.17 0.31
C ASN A 443 -7.03 24.11 -1.15
N ILE A 444 -8.28 23.71 -1.37
CA ILE A 444 -8.85 23.40 -2.70
C ILE A 444 -8.72 24.54 -3.74
N ARG A 445 -8.63 25.80 -3.29
CA ARG A 445 -8.48 26.96 -4.18
C ARG A 445 -7.11 26.96 -4.90
N THR A 446 -6.03 26.57 -4.23
CA THR A 446 -4.65 26.61 -4.74
C THR A 446 -4.07 25.24 -5.09
N THR A 447 -4.63 24.17 -4.50
CA THR A 447 -4.09 22.81 -4.52
C THR A 447 -4.91 21.86 -5.42
N HIS A 448 -4.24 20.98 -6.15
CA HIS A 448 -4.85 19.81 -6.81
C HIS A 448 -4.45 18.52 -6.11
N TYR A 449 -5.38 17.58 -5.95
CA TYR A 449 -5.10 16.26 -5.39
C TYR A 449 -4.93 15.25 -6.52
N ILE A 450 -3.74 14.65 -6.62
CA ILE A 450 -3.44 13.55 -7.54
C ILE A 450 -3.66 12.23 -6.80
N ILE A 451 -4.88 11.70 -6.91
CA ILE A 451 -5.25 10.39 -6.36
C ILE A 451 -4.53 9.25 -7.11
N GLY A 452 -4.11 8.21 -6.38
CA GLY A 452 -3.22 7.15 -6.86
C GLY A 452 -3.84 5.97 -7.59
N SER A 453 -5.17 5.87 -7.64
CA SER A 453 -5.85 4.80 -8.38
C SER A 453 -7.26 5.20 -8.84
N ALA A 454 -7.94 4.32 -9.58
CA ALA A 454 -9.27 4.54 -10.16
C ALA A 454 -10.40 4.43 -9.11
N VAL A 455 -10.20 5.08 -7.97
CA VAL A 455 -11.06 5.16 -6.79
C VAL A 455 -11.43 6.64 -6.55
N GLY A 456 -12.08 6.94 -5.43
CA GLY A 456 -12.44 8.32 -5.09
C GLY A 456 -13.75 8.79 -5.74
N PRO A 457 -14.20 10.02 -5.42
CA PRO A 457 -15.41 10.58 -6.00
C PRO A 457 -15.24 10.84 -7.50
N HIS A 458 -16.33 10.82 -8.26
CA HIS A 458 -16.32 11.35 -9.63
C HIS A 458 -15.85 12.83 -9.61
N PRO A 459 -14.94 13.26 -10.53
CA PRO A 459 -14.53 12.59 -11.76
C PRO A 459 -13.29 11.68 -11.68
N PHE A 460 -12.72 11.42 -10.50
CA PHE A 460 -11.43 10.72 -10.40
C PHE A 460 -11.38 9.32 -11.04
N PRO A 461 -12.35 8.40 -10.83
CA PRO A 461 -12.32 7.09 -11.48
C PRO A 461 -12.32 7.16 -13.02
N ASP A 462 -12.98 8.16 -13.60
CA ASP A 462 -13.00 8.38 -15.04
C ASP A 462 -11.66 8.97 -15.53
N ILE A 463 -11.15 10.01 -14.87
CA ILE A 463 -9.84 10.61 -15.18
C ILE A 463 -8.72 9.57 -15.12
N VAL A 464 -8.65 8.77 -14.05
CA VAL A 464 -7.60 7.76 -13.88
C VAL A 464 -7.74 6.63 -14.90
N ARG A 465 -8.98 6.20 -15.22
CA ARG A 465 -9.22 5.25 -16.33
C ARG A 465 -8.67 5.80 -17.64
N ASP A 466 -9.02 7.04 -17.98
CA ASP A 466 -8.70 7.62 -19.29
C ASP A 466 -7.19 7.86 -19.43
N LEU A 467 -6.52 8.32 -18.37
CA LEU A 467 -5.06 8.46 -18.32
C LEU A 467 -4.32 7.11 -18.36
N GLN A 468 -4.90 6.03 -17.83
CA GLN A 468 -4.34 4.68 -17.89
C GLN A 468 -4.75 3.90 -19.16
N SER A 469 -5.67 4.44 -19.98
CA SER A 469 -6.18 3.75 -21.17
C SER A 469 -5.10 3.46 -22.21
N VAL A 470 -3.98 4.20 -22.19
CA VAL A 470 -2.79 3.97 -23.02
C VAL A 470 -2.28 2.53 -22.92
N ILE A 471 -2.36 1.92 -21.73
CA ILE A 471 -1.94 0.53 -21.49
C ILE A 471 -2.69 -0.44 -22.40
N GLY A 472 -4.03 -0.38 -22.36
CA GLY A 472 -4.90 -1.24 -23.16
C GLY A 472 -4.87 -0.89 -24.65
N ASN A 473 -4.84 0.40 -25.00
CA ASN A 473 -4.71 0.87 -26.38
C ASN A 473 -3.47 0.28 -27.06
N GLU A 474 -2.29 0.46 -26.43
CA GLU A 474 -1.03 -0.05 -26.95
C GLU A 474 -1.00 -1.57 -26.97
N ALA A 475 -1.48 -2.24 -25.92
CA ALA A 475 -1.49 -3.70 -25.88
C ALA A 475 -2.39 -4.29 -26.97
N ARG A 476 -3.56 -3.69 -27.24
CA ARG A 476 -4.44 -4.07 -28.35
C ARG A 476 -3.78 -3.85 -29.70
N ALA A 477 -3.13 -2.70 -29.91
CA ALA A 477 -2.38 -2.42 -31.14
C ALA A 477 -1.21 -3.40 -31.34
N GLN A 478 -0.51 -3.78 -30.26
CA GLN A 478 0.56 -4.77 -30.25
C GLN A 478 0.06 -6.20 -30.60
N CYS A 479 -1.17 -6.56 -30.21
CA CYS A 479 -1.81 -7.81 -30.62
C CYS A 479 -2.22 -7.82 -32.11
N LEU A 480 -2.66 -6.67 -32.64
CA LEU A 480 -3.24 -6.58 -33.99
C LEU A 480 -2.23 -6.26 -35.11
N ASN A 481 -1.10 -5.61 -34.80
CA ASN A 481 -0.15 -5.15 -35.81
C ASN A 481 0.61 -6.32 -36.48
N GLN A 482 0.56 -6.35 -37.82
CA GLN A 482 1.14 -7.42 -38.64
C GLN A 482 2.65 -7.31 -38.87
N THR A 483 3.29 -6.20 -38.50
CA THR A 483 4.69 -5.94 -38.84
C THR A 483 5.62 -6.89 -38.10
N THR A 484 6.18 -7.85 -38.83
CA THR A 484 7.45 -8.53 -38.51
C THR A 484 8.38 -7.55 -37.81
N GLY A 485 8.82 -7.87 -36.59
CA GLY A 485 9.74 -7.00 -35.87
C GLY A 485 10.97 -6.71 -36.73
N ALA A 486 11.53 -5.51 -36.64
CA ALA A 486 12.62 -5.04 -37.52
C ALA A 486 13.91 -5.89 -37.50
N MET A 487 13.97 -6.94 -36.66
CA MET A 487 15.05 -7.92 -36.57
C MET A 487 14.54 -9.39 -36.57
N GLY A 488 13.47 -9.69 -37.32
CA GLY A 488 13.08 -11.07 -37.67
C GLY A 488 12.48 -11.96 -36.57
N HIS A 489 12.27 -11.45 -35.35
CA HIS A 489 11.64 -12.23 -34.27
C HIS A 489 10.13 -12.43 -34.47
N PRO A 490 9.54 -13.48 -33.87
CA PRO A 490 8.08 -13.65 -33.82
C PRO A 490 7.39 -12.40 -33.26
N THR A 491 6.41 -11.92 -34.01
CA THR A 491 5.37 -11.00 -33.52
C THR A 491 4.38 -11.77 -32.62
N PHE A 492 3.29 -11.14 -32.19
CA PHE A 492 2.12 -11.85 -31.69
C PHE A 492 1.61 -12.84 -32.76
N THR A 493 2.06 -14.09 -32.72
CA THR A 493 1.73 -15.12 -33.72
C THR A 493 0.39 -15.80 -33.46
N ASN A 494 -0.66 -15.05 -33.14
CA ASN A 494 -2.01 -15.60 -32.93
C ASN A 494 -2.71 -15.93 -34.28
N GLY A 495 -2.00 -15.67 -35.38
CA GLY A 495 -2.55 -15.40 -36.71
C GLY A 495 -2.69 -13.88 -36.91
N PRO A 496 -2.70 -13.39 -38.16
CA PRO A 496 -2.84 -11.97 -38.44
C PRO A 496 -4.15 -11.41 -37.86
N GLY A 497 -4.06 -10.34 -37.07
CA GLY A 497 -5.22 -9.55 -36.61
C GLY A 497 -6.09 -10.19 -35.51
N ARG A 498 -5.53 -11.02 -34.63
CA ARG A 498 -6.27 -11.68 -33.53
C ARG A 498 -5.99 -11.09 -32.15
N LEU A 499 -7.05 -10.99 -31.35
CA LEU A 499 -7.02 -10.55 -29.95
C LEU A 499 -6.65 -11.72 -29.01
N PRO A 500 -6.13 -11.46 -27.79
CA PRO A 500 -5.91 -12.49 -26.79
C PRO A 500 -7.24 -13.03 -26.25
N ALA A 501 -7.31 -14.31 -25.87
CA ALA A 501 -8.54 -14.89 -25.31
C ALA A 501 -8.77 -14.48 -23.84
N VAL A 502 -7.70 -14.16 -23.11
CA VAL A 502 -7.77 -13.72 -21.71
C VAL A 502 -6.81 -12.56 -21.46
N VAL A 503 -7.30 -11.55 -20.72
CA VAL A 503 -6.51 -10.41 -20.23
C VAL A 503 -6.63 -10.38 -18.70
N ILE A 504 -5.49 -10.43 -18.00
CA ILE A 504 -5.43 -10.47 -16.52
C ILE A 504 -4.65 -9.27 -15.98
N ALA A 505 -5.16 -8.69 -14.89
CA ALA A 505 -4.53 -7.58 -14.18
C ALA A 505 -4.84 -7.62 -12.66
N CYS A 506 -3.93 -7.10 -11.83
CA CYS A 506 -4.12 -7.08 -10.38
C CYS A 506 -4.98 -5.88 -9.93
N VAL A 507 -5.87 -6.12 -8.97
CA VAL A 507 -6.88 -5.17 -8.50
C VAL A 507 -6.67 -4.88 -7.01
N GLY A 508 -6.07 -3.73 -6.72
CA GLY A 508 -6.23 -3.00 -5.46
C GLY A 508 -7.30 -1.94 -5.66
N GLY A 509 -6.90 -0.66 -5.73
CA GLY A 509 -7.79 0.40 -6.25
C GLY A 509 -8.22 0.17 -7.72
N GLY A 510 -7.36 -0.46 -8.53
CA GLY A 510 -7.71 -1.00 -9.85
C GLY A 510 -7.32 -0.18 -11.09
N SER A 511 -6.44 0.82 -10.96
CA SER A 511 -5.96 1.68 -12.06
C SER A 511 -5.34 0.94 -13.25
N ASN A 512 -4.35 0.07 -13.04
CA ASN A 512 -3.72 -0.71 -14.13
C ASN A 512 -4.76 -1.61 -14.82
N ALA A 513 -5.61 -2.27 -14.03
CA ALA A 513 -6.60 -3.19 -14.53
C ALA A 513 -7.66 -2.50 -15.37
N ILE A 514 -8.16 -1.33 -14.96
CA ILE A 514 -9.17 -0.62 -15.75
C ILE A 514 -8.59 0.09 -16.98
N GLY A 515 -7.32 0.53 -16.92
CA GLY A 515 -6.59 1.03 -18.09
C GLY A 515 -6.29 -0.05 -19.14
N MET A 516 -6.03 -1.29 -18.68
CA MET A 516 -5.88 -2.46 -19.54
C MET A 516 -7.24 -2.96 -20.10
N PHE A 517 -8.30 -3.01 -19.28
CA PHE A 517 -9.62 -3.52 -19.71
C PHE A 517 -10.36 -2.53 -20.63
N GLY A 518 -10.34 -1.24 -20.29
CA GLY A 518 -10.70 -0.11 -21.15
C GLY A 518 -12.14 -0.07 -21.68
N MET A 519 -13.02 0.74 -21.05
CA MET A 519 -14.43 0.91 -21.45
C MET A 519 -14.66 1.55 -22.83
N PHE A 520 -13.62 2.12 -23.45
CA PHE A 520 -13.68 2.75 -24.77
C PHE A 520 -12.41 2.55 -25.62
N SER A 521 -11.51 1.64 -25.22
CA SER A 521 -10.10 1.72 -25.66
C SER A 521 -9.34 0.39 -25.84
N ALA A 522 -9.85 -0.73 -25.37
CA ALA A 522 -9.06 -1.97 -25.35
C ALA A 522 -9.87 -3.23 -25.66
N PHE A 523 -10.42 -3.87 -24.62
CA PHE A 523 -10.97 -5.22 -24.74
C PHE A 523 -12.40 -5.34 -24.20
N LEU A 524 -13.00 -4.27 -23.65
CA LEU A 524 -14.30 -4.38 -23.01
C LEU A 524 -15.43 -4.79 -23.97
N ASP A 525 -15.50 -4.19 -25.15
CA ASP A 525 -16.52 -4.51 -26.16
C ASP A 525 -16.24 -5.85 -26.88
N ASP A 526 -14.99 -6.30 -26.87
CA ASP A 526 -14.57 -7.58 -27.44
C ASP A 526 -15.04 -8.74 -26.53
N LYS A 527 -16.31 -9.13 -26.64
CA LYS A 527 -16.99 -10.12 -25.76
C LYS A 527 -16.31 -11.49 -25.67
N GLU A 528 -15.52 -11.85 -26.68
CA GLU A 528 -14.74 -13.09 -26.70
C GLU A 528 -13.50 -13.03 -25.78
N VAL A 529 -13.02 -11.82 -25.47
CA VAL A 529 -11.89 -11.57 -24.58
C VAL A 529 -12.35 -11.59 -23.13
N ARG A 530 -11.89 -12.59 -22.37
CA ARG A 530 -12.18 -12.73 -20.93
C ARG A 530 -11.32 -11.77 -20.14
N LEU A 531 -11.95 -10.93 -19.32
CA LEU A 531 -11.25 -9.98 -18.43
C LEU A 531 -11.19 -10.56 -17.02
N VAL A 532 -10.00 -10.57 -16.42
CA VAL A 532 -9.77 -11.20 -15.11
C VAL A 532 -9.07 -10.23 -14.16
N GLY A 533 -9.79 -9.75 -13.14
CA GLY A 533 -9.22 -8.98 -12.04
C GLY A 533 -8.77 -9.90 -10.90
N VAL A 534 -7.56 -9.70 -10.37
CA VAL A 534 -7.04 -10.52 -9.26
C VAL A 534 -6.75 -9.72 -8.00
N GLU A 535 -7.31 -10.15 -6.89
CA GLU A 535 -7.23 -9.49 -5.58
C GLU A 535 -6.23 -10.16 -4.64
N ALA A 536 -5.75 -9.42 -3.64
CA ALA A 536 -4.90 -9.97 -2.59
C ALA A 536 -5.71 -10.84 -1.60
N GLY A 537 -5.40 -12.13 -1.54
CA GLY A 537 -5.90 -13.04 -0.51
C GLY A 537 -5.18 -12.96 0.84
N GLY A 538 -4.18 -12.09 0.99
CA GLY A 538 -3.38 -12.00 2.21
C GLY A 538 -2.68 -13.33 2.55
N VAL A 539 -2.78 -13.77 3.81
CA VAL A 539 -1.95 -14.87 4.34
C VAL A 539 -2.38 -16.24 3.81
N HIS A 540 -3.68 -16.50 3.66
CA HIS A 540 -4.22 -17.82 3.31
C HIS A 540 -5.35 -17.79 2.24
N GLY A 541 -5.57 -16.63 1.61
CA GLY A 541 -6.87 -16.34 1.03
C GLY A 541 -7.87 -15.93 2.12
N PRO A 542 -9.15 -15.72 1.77
CA PRO A 542 -10.19 -15.38 2.73
C PRO A 542 -10.73 -16.59 3.50
N TRP A 543 -9.96 -17.69 3.48
CA TRP A 543 -10.19 -18.90 4.26
C TRP A 543 -8.87 -19.37 4.88
N THR A 544 -8.90 -19.88 6.09
CA THR A 544 -7.78 -20.56 6.74
C THR A 544 -7.56 -21.95 6.12
N PRO A 545 -6.43 -22.64 6.39
CA PRO A 545 -6.19 -24.00 5.89
C PRO A 545 -7.24 -25.04 6.30
N ASP A 546 -7.94 -24.82 7.42
CA ASP A 546 -9.08 -25.62 7.89
C ASP A 546 -10.45 -25.12 7.38
N GLY A 547 -10.46 -24.19 6.42
CA GLY A 547 -11.65 -23.75 5.67
C GLY A 547 -12.52 -22.69 6.35
N LYS A 548 -12.15 -22.20 7.54
CA LYS A 548 -12.87 -21.12 8.23
C LYS A 548 -12.56 -19.77 7.59
N GLU A 549 -13.48 -18.81 7.66
CA GLU A 549 -13.22 -17.48 7.13
C GLU A 549 -12.19 -16.72 7.99
N THR A 550 -11.40 -15.86 7.34
CA THR A 550 -10.39 -15.02 8.00
C THR A 550 -10.46 -13.61 7.41
N ASP A 551 -10.30 -12.58 8.25
CA ASP A 551 -10.29 -11.18 7.81
C ASP A 551 -8.91 -10.72 7.29
N LYS A 552 -7.87 -11.57 7.35
CA LYS A 552 -6.49 -11.20 6.94
C LYS A 552 -6.27 -11.26 5.42
N HIS A 553 -6.99 -10.42 4.68
CA HIS A 553 -6.90 -10.29 3.22
C HIS A 553 -7.29 -8.88 2.73
N SER A 554 -7.21 -8.64 1.41
CA SER A 554 -7.71 -7.43 0.74
C SER A 554 -8.61 -7.80 -0.47
N ALA A 555 -9.34 -8.93 -0.37
CA ALA A 555 -10.23 -9.49 -1.38
C ALA A 555 -11.63 -8.83 -1.43
N THR A 556 -11.64 -7.51 -1.56
CA THR A 556 -12.79 -6.60 -1.48
C THR A 556 -13.95 -6.94 -2.43
N LEU A 557 -13.67 -7.17 -3.70
CA LEU A 557 -14.65 -7.50 -4.72
C LEU A 557 -15.27 -8.89 -4.49
N THR A 558 -14.57 -9.80 -3.81
CA THR A 558 -15.00 -11.19 -3.54
C THR A 558 -15.74 -11.35 -2.21
N LYS A 559 -15.25 -10.75 -1.12
CA LYS A 559 -15.84 -10.86 0.23
C LYS A 559 -16.59 -9.62 0.72
N GLY A 560 -16.34 -8.46 0.11
CA GLY A 560 -16.95 -7.22 0.51
C GLY A 560 -18.43 -7.10 0.16
N THR A 561 -19.09 -6.17 0.83
CA THR A 561 -20.48 -5.75 0.63
C THR A 561 -20.50 -4.34 0.04
N ILE A 562 -21.66 -3.87 -0.46
CA ILE A 562 -21.76 -2.52 -1.02
C ILE A 562 -21.74 -1.49 0.11
N GLY A 563 -20.93 -0.45 -0.05
CA GLY A 563 -20.82 0.66 0.91
C GLY A 563 -20.28 1.94 0.27
N VAL A 564 -20.00 2.95 1.08
CA VAL A 564 -19.36 4.21 0.67
C VAL A 564 -18.07 4.44 1.44
N LEU A 565 -16.97 4.67 0.70
CA LEU A 565 -15.65 5.02 1.24
C LEU A 565 -14.96 5.98 0.28
N HIS A 566 -14.23 6.95 0.84
CA HIS A 566 -13.48 7.98 0.10
C HIS A 566 -14.30 8.63 -1.02
N GLY A 567 -15.58 8.95 -0.75
CA GLY A 567 -16.48 9.60 -1.71
C GLY A 567 -17.00 8.72 -2.85
N SER A 568 -16.83 7.39 -2.80
CA SER A 568 -17.29 6.46 -3.85
C SER A 568 -18.18 5.35 -3.29
N ARG A 569 -19.31 5.07 -3.97
CA ARG A 569 -20.15 3.90 -3.68
C ARG A 569 -19.62 2.69 -4.44
N THR A 570 -19.17 1.67 -3.72
CA THR A 570 -18.45 0.53 -4.31
C THR A 570 -18.54 -0.71 -3.39
N TYR A 571 -17.83 -1.79 -3.71
CA TYR A 571 -17.62 -2.91 -2.78
C TYR A 571 -16.55 -2.54 -1.75
N LEU A 572 -16.81 -2.83 -0.48
CA LEU A 572 -15.92 -2.57 0.66
C LEU A 572 -15.81 -3.79 1.58
N LEU A 573 -14.64 -3.97 2.20
CA LEU A 573 -14.48 -4.83 3.38
C LEU A 573 -14.92 -4.06 4.62
N GLN A 574 -16.05 -4.46 5.20
CA GLN A 574 -16.71 -3.76 6.29
C GLN A 574 -17.39 -4.72 7.27
N THR A 575 -17.68 -4.25 8.49
CA THR A 575 -18.49 -4.96 9.49
C THR A 575 -19.99 -4.88 9.16
N PRO A 576 -20.85 -5.69 9.81
CA PRO A 576 -22.30 -5.56 9.67
C PRO A 576 -22.86 -4.18 10.06
N ASP A 577 -22.16 -3.45 10.94
CA ASP A 577 -22.52 -2.09 11.36
C ASP A 577 -21.93 -0.99 10.45
N GLY A 578 -21.32 -1.36 9.32
CA GLY A 578 -20.77 -0.41 8.35
C GLY A 578 -19.42 0.22 8.73
N GLN A 579 -18.69 -0.31 9.72
CA GLN A 579 -17.31 0.11 10.01
C GLN A 579 -16.36 -0.52 8.99
N ILE A 580 -15.33 0.19 8.55
CA ILE A 580 -14.36 -0.33 7.57
C ILE A 580 -13.43 -1.34 8.28
N LYS A 581 -13.23 -2.51 7.67
CA LYS A 581 -12.27 -3.50 8.19
C LYS A 581 -10.85 -3.11 7.80
N GLU A 582 -9.90 -3.38 8.69
CA GLU A 582 -8.50 -3.45 8.32
C GLU A 582 -8.28 -4.55 7.27
N THR A 583 -7.35 -4.32 6.36
CA THR A 583 -6.95 -5.30 5.33
C THR A 583 -5.54 -5.81 5.59
N HIS A 584 -5.16 -6.87 4.87
CA HIS A 584 -3.81 -7.42 4.98
C HIS A 584 -3.28 -7.96 3.65
N SER A 585 -2.22 -7.36 3.14
CA SER A 585 -1.49 -7.79 1.95
C SER A 585 0.01 -7.53 2.08
N ILE A 586 0.86 -8.50 1.71
CA ILE A 586 2.31 -8.31 1.58
C ILE A 586 2.68 -7.27 0.50
N SER A 587 1.75 -6.99 -0.42
CA SER A 587 1.81 -5.85 -1.32
C SER A 587 0.97 -4.70 -0.77
N ALA A 588 1.62 -3.67 -0.23
CA ALA A 588 0.99 -2.41 0.16
C ALA A 588 0.30 -1.67 -1.02
N GLY A 589 0.57 -2.08 -2.27
CA GLY A 589 -0.15 -1.59 -3.46
C GLY A 589 -1.51 -2.26 -3.72
N LEU A 590 -1.79 -3.38 -3.04
CA LEU A 590 -3.11 -4.03 -3.02
C LEU A 590 -3.81 -3.90 -1.66
N ASP A 591 -3.15 -3.35 -0.64
CA ASP A 591 -3.69 -3.33 0.72
C ASP A 591 -4.67 -2.16 0.90
N TYR A 592 -5.90 -2.36 0.41
CA TYR A 592 -6.94 -1.34 0.40
C TYR A 592 -8.33 -1.98 0.62
N PRO A 593 -9.14 -1.48 1.57
CA PRO A 593 -10.47 -2.06 1.89
C PRO A 593 -11.55 -1.78 0.84
N GLY A 594 -11.27 -0.89 -0.13
CA GLY A 594 -12.19 -0.54 -1.21
C GLY A 594 -11.71 -1.00 -2.59
N VAL A 595 -12.40 -0.53 -3.64
CA VAL A 595 -12.05 -0.83 -5.03
C VAL A 595 -12.74 0.16 -5.98
N GLY A 596 -12.19 0.39 -7.17
CA GLY A 596 -12.77 1.33 -8.14
C GLY A 596 -14.21 0.98 -8.53
N PRO A 597 -15.15 1.96 -8.58
CA PRO A 597 -16.57 1.69 -8.84
C PRO A 597 -16.83 1.08 -10.22
N GLN A 598 -15.95 1.32 -11.19
CA GLN A 598 -16.01 0.67 -12.51
C GLN A 598 -15.77 -0.86 -12.40
N HIS A 599 -14.84 -1.33 -11.55
CA HIS A 599 -14.67 -2.77 -11.27
C HIS A 599 -15.85 -3.38 -10.50
N ALA A 600 -16.51 -2.60 -9.65
CA ALA A 600 -17.76 -2.99 -9.00
C ALA A 600 -18.89 -3.19 -10.02
N ALA A 601 -19.03 -2.28 -11.00
CA ALA A 601 -19.98 -2.41 -12.10
C ALA A 601 -19.67 -3.62 -13.01
N LEU A 602 -18.39 -3.84 -13.35
CA LEU A 602 -17.96 -4.98 -14.17
C LEU A 602 -18.19 -6.34 -13.51
N LYS A 603 -18.27 -6.42 -12.17
CA LYS A 603 -18.84 -7.59 -11.47
C LYS A 603 -20.31 -7.76 -11.76
N ALA A 604 -21.07 -6.69 -11.52
CA ALA A 604 -22.52 -6.75 -11.42
C ALA A 604 -23.15 -7.17 -12.76
N CYS A 605 -22.56 -6.76 -13.88
CA CYS A 605 -22.94 -7.21 -15.22
C CYS A 605 -22.24 -8.51 -15.69
N GLY A 606 -21.37 -9.11 -14.88
CA GLY A 606 -20.64 -10.34 -15.19
C GLY A 606 -19.51 -10.21 -16.23
N ARG A 607 -19.17 -8.99 -16.67
CA ARG A 607 -18.23 -8.75 -17.78
C ARG A 607 -16.76 -9.02 -17.41
N ALA A 608 -16.38 -8.83 -16.14
CA ALA A 608 -15.05 -9.18 -15.63
C ALA A 608 -15.14 -10.27 -14.55
N MET A 609 -14.41 -11.36 -14.78
CA MET A 609 -14.20 -12.44 -13.83
C MET A 609 -13.22 -12.02 -12.75
N ARG A 610 -13.34 -12.62 -11.55
CA ARG A 610 -12.57 -12.19 -10.38
C ARG A 610 -11.98 -13.38 -9.64
N LEU A 611 -10.72 -13.25 -9.24
CA LEU A 611 -9.95 -14.27 -8.55
C LEU A 611 -9.30 -13.68 -7.29
N VAL A 612 -9.02 -14.54 -6.33
CA VAL A 612 -8.29 -14.21 -5.11
C VAL A 612 -7.09 -15.15 -5.01
N SER A 613 -5.91 -14.64 -4.71
CA SER A 613 -4.74 -15.48 -4.44
C SER A 613 -4.98 -16.38 -3.21
N ARG A 614 -4.55 -17.64 -3.24
CA ARG A 614 -4.81 -18.60 -2.14
C ARG A 614 -3.67 -18.70 -1.11
N LYS A 615 -2.48 -18.17 -1.42
CA LYS A 615 -1.30 -18.00 -0.52
C LYS A 615 -0.24 -17.24 -1.31
N GLU A 616 0.04 -15.97 -1.00
CA GLU A 616 1.12 -15.12 -1.58
C GLU A 616 1.36 -15.12 -3.11
N GLY A 617 0.50 -15.76 -3.88
CA GLY A 617 0.63 -16.02 -5.31
C GLY A 617 -0.66 -16.64 -5.86
N ILE A 618 -0.80 -16.66 -7.19
CA ILE A 618 -1.98 -17.25 -7.84
C ILE A 618 -1.55 -18.51 -8.55
N ASP A 619 -2.11 -19.65 -8.15
CA ASP A 619 -2.05 -20.85 -8.97
C ASP A 619 -3.08 -20.75 -10.11
N MET A 620 -2.69 -20.06 -11.18
CA MET A 620 -3.55 -19.84 -12.36
C MET A 620 -3.82 -21.14 -13.13
N LEU A 621 -2.96 -22.17 -12.99
CA LEU A 621 -3.16 -23.48 -13.61
C LEU A 621 -4.29 -24.26 -12.93
N HIS A 622 -4.34 -24.25 -11.59
CA HIS A 622 -5.43 -24.87 -10.84
C HIS A 622 -6.77 -24.14 -11.03
N VAL A 623 -6.77 -22.82 -11.21
CA VAL A 623 -8.00 -22.06 -11.51
C VAL A 623 -8.64 -22.51 -12.83
N ALA A 624 -7.83 -22.78 -13.86
CA ALA A 624 -8.32 -23.30 -15.15
C ALA A 624 -8.89 -24.74 -15.01
N LYS A 625 -8.13 -25.64 -14.37
CA LYS A 625 -8.54 -27.04 -14.15
C LYS A 625 -9.82 -27.17 -13.30
N ALA A 626 -9.94 -26.39 -12.23
CA ALA A 626 -10.98 -26.60 -11.21
C ALA A 626 -12.43 -26.27 -11.66
N ARG A 627 -12.64 -25.72 -12.87
CA ARG A 627 -13.98 -25.37 -13.39
C ARG A 627 -14.24 -25.81 -14.83
N GLY A 628 -13.48 -26.78 -15.34
CA GLY A 628 -13.74 -27.37 -16.67
C GLY A 628 -13.52 -26.41 -17.84
N VAL A 629 -12.70 -25.37 -17.67
CA VAL A 629 -12.31 -24.48 -18.77
C VAL A 629 -11.13 -25.13 -19.48
N THR A 630 -11.38 -25.77 -20.61
CA THR A 630 -10.33 -26.09 -21.59
C THR A 630 -9.73 -24.77 -22.07
N ILE A 631 -8.47 -24.52 -21.70
CA ILE A 631 -7.70 -23.38 -22.22
C ILE A 631 -6.79 -23.92 -23.32
N ASP A 632 -7.06 -23.51 -24.54
CA ASP A 632 -6.30 -23.83 -25.75
C ASP A 632 -5.89 -22.51 -26.45
N THR A 633 -5.64 -21.47 -25.63
CA THR A 633 -5.71 -20.08 -26.08
C THR A 633 -4.80 -19.09 -25.33
N ASP A 634 -4.41 -18.09 -26.09
CA ASP A 634 -3.56 -16.91 -25.87
C ASP A 634 -3.92 -16.00 -24.65
N VAL A 635 -2.92 -15.60 -23.83
CA VAL A 635 -3.09 -14.85 -22.56
C VAL A 635 -2.20 -13.59 -22.45
N LEU A 636 -2.77 -12.44 -22.08
CA LEU A 636 -2.06 -11.15 -21.89
C LEU A 636 -2.11 -10.66 -20.43
N LEU A 637 -0.98 -10.19 -19.90
CA LEU A 637 -0.78 -9.82 -18.49
C LEU A 637 -0.21 -8.39 -18.33
N THR A 638 -0.69 -7.60 -17.37
CA THR A 638 0.05 -6.41 -16.89
C THR A 638 1.19 -6.85 -15.95
N LYS A 639 2.45 -6.52 -16.26
CA LYS A 639 3.57 -6.80 -15.34
C LYS A 639 3.79 -5.62 -14.39
N ASP A 640 2.86 -5.44 -13.46
CA ASP A 640 3.13 -4.69 -12.23
C ASP A 640 3.94 -5.54 -11.25
N ASP A 641 4.68 -4.90 -10.35
CA ASP A 641 5.47 -5.50 -9.25
C ASP A 641 4.68 -6.51 -8.40
N VAL A 642 3.36 -6.42 -8.44
CA VAL A 642 2.38 -7.28 -7.77
C VAL A 642 2.01 -8.50 -8.61
N ALA A 643 1.85 -8.33 -9.92
CA ALA A 643 1.63 -9.44 -10.84
C ALA A 643 2.89 -10.31 -10.97
N ALA A 644 4.08 -9.71 -10.89
CA ALA A 644 5.34 -10.44 -10.78
C ALA A 644 5.40 -11.33 -9.53
N ARG A 645 5.03 -10.81 -8.35
CA ARG A 645 4.87 -11.62 -7.12
C ARG A 645 3.81 -12.71 -7.29
N ALA A 646 2.72 -12.41 -8.00
CA ALA A 646 1.65 -13.37 -8.26
C ALA A 646 2.04 -14.50 -9.24
N LEU A 647 3.02 -14.24 -10.12
CA LEU A 647 3.58 -15.18 -11.10
C LEU A 647 4.71 -16.05 -10.53
N ALA A 648 5.28 -15.70 -9.38
CA ALA A 648 6.28 -16.50 -8.66
C ALA A 648 5.75 -17.86 -8.14
N GLN A 649 4.51 -18.24 -8.49
CA GLN A 649 3.94 -19.58 -8.29
C GLN A 649 3.30 -20.16 -9.56
N ILE A 650 3.76 -19.79 -10.75
CA ILE A 650 3.75 -20.75 -11.86
C ILE A 650 4.83 -21.77 -11.55
N SER A 651 4.40 -22.98 -11.16
CA SER A 651 5.23 -24.12 -10.74
C SER A 651 6.31 -23.80 -9.69
N VAL A 652 5.96 -24.03 -8.43
CA VAL A 652 6.93 -24.18 -7.32
C VAL A 652 7.92 -25.36 -7.57
N ASP A 653 7.60 -26.22 -8.55
CA ASP A 653 8.43 -27.32 -9.03
C ASP A 653 9.13 -27.06 -10.37
N GLU A 654 9.07 -25.88 -11.00
CA GLU A 654 9.71 -25.70 -12.34
C GLU A 654 10.22 -24.29 -12.68
N CYS A 655 9.91 -23.23 -11.91
CA CYS A 655 10.28 -21.85 -12.27
C CYS A 655 11.30 -21.19 -11.30
N LEU A 656 12.43 -21.85 -11.08
CA LEU A 656 13.61 -21.23 -10.45
C LEU A 656 14.69 -20.95 -11.50
N MET A 657 14.50 -19.86 -12.24
CA MET A 657 15.53 -19.05 -12.92
C MET A 657 14.87 -17.84 -13.61
N GLY A 658 15.41 -16.63 -13.40
CA GLY A 658 15.17 -15.47 -14.27
C GLY A 658 13.98 -14.53 -13.98
N SER A 659 14.07 -13.70 -12.93
CA SER A 659 13.54 -12.32 -13.01
C SER A 659 14.36 -11.36 -12.13
N GLU A 660 14.79 -10.23 -12.70
CA GLU A 660 15.83 -9.37 -12.09
C GLU A 660 15.43 -8.78 -10.73
N GLY A 661 14.15 -8.43 -10.53
CA GLY A 661 13.65 -7.93 -9.24
C GLY A 661 13.66 -8.95 -8.09
N CYS A 662 13.76 -10.26 -8.37
CA CYS A 662 13.88 -11.30 -7.34
C CYS A 662 15.32 -11.40 -6.81
N TRP A 663 16.31 -11.28 -7.71
CA TRP A 663 17.72 -11.36 -7.34
C TRP A 663 18.20 -10.14 -6.56
N GLU A 664 17.70 -8.92 -6.85
CA GLU A 664 18.04 -7.72 -6.06
C GLU A 664 17.68 -7.86 -4.58
N GLN A 665 16.48 -8.35 -4.26
CA GLN A 665 16.04 -8.53 -2.87
C GLN A 665 16.80 -9.67 -2.17
N ARG A 666 17.03 -10.79 -2.88
CA ARG A 666 17.83 -11.92 -2.36
C ARG A 666 19.29 -11.51 -2.14
N ALA A 667 19.86 -10.70 -3.04
CA ALA A 667 21.19 -10.12 -2.90
C ALA A 667 21.27 -9.12 -1.76
N LEU A 668 20.29 -8.22 -1.59
CA LEU A 668 20.29 -7.26 -0.47
C LEU A 668 20.31 -7.98 0.89
N ALA A 669 19.46 -8.99 1.09
CA ALA A 669 19.45 -9.80 2.31
C ALA A 669 20.76 -10.60 2.48
N THR A 670 21.28 -11.20 1.40
CA THR A 670 22.55 -11.94 1.42
C THR A 670 23.73 -11.01 1.73
N SER A 671 23.73 -9.78 1.22
CA SER A 671 24.74 -8.76 1.49
C SER A 671 24.76 -8.35 2.94
N GLN A 672 23.60 -8.13 3.56
CA GLN A 672 23.49 -7.80 4.99
C GLN A 672 24.10 -8.91 5.84
N LEU A 673 23.78 -10.18 5.55
CA LEU A 673 24.35 -11.33 6.26
C LEU A 673 25.87 -11.47 6.07
N LEU A 674 26.37 -11.29 4.84
CA LEU A 674 27.81 -11.32 4.53
C LEU A 674 28.58 -10.14 5.14
N GLU A 675 27.94 -8.99 5.37
CA GLU A 675 28.57 -7.82 6.01
C GLU A 675 28.53 -7.90 7.54
N GLU A 676 27.44 -8.38 8.13
CA GLU A 676 27.26 -8.46 9.58
C GLU A 676 27.95 -9.69 10.19
N TYR A 677 27.96 -10.83 9.48
CA TYR A 677 28.43 -12.12 9.99
C TYR A 677 29.53 -12.79 9.16
N GLY A 678 29.85 -12.26 7.98
CA GLY A 678 30.78 -12.91 7.03
C GLY A 678 30.24 -14.19 6.38
N VAL A 679 28.97 -14.54 6.67
CA VAL A 679 28.31 -15.80 6.33
C VAL A 679 26.86 -15.52 5.95
N ALA A 680 26.37 -16.15 4.88
CA ALA A 680 24.94 -16.22 4.56
C ALA A 680 24.50 -17.69 4.37
N VAL A 681 23.33 -18.05 4.90
CA VAL A 681 22.72 -19.38 4.76
C VAL A 681 21.37 -19.22 4.09
N LEU A 682 21.22 -19.81 2.90
CA LEU A 682 20.07 -19.67 2.02
C LEU A 682 19.42 -21.06 1.81
N PRO A 683 18.45 -21.47 2.65
CA PRO A 683 17.62 -22.63 2.37
C PRO A 683 16.65 -22.34 1.21
N GLY A 684 16.28 -23.36 0.44
CA GLY A 684 15.38 -23.18 -0.69
C GLY A 684 16.07 -22.51 -1.89
N PHE A 685 17.36 -22.81 -2.15
CA PHE A 685 18.15 -22.04 -3.11
C PHE A 685 17.74 -22.32 -4.57
N LEU A 686 17.69 -23.59 -4.99
CA LEU A 686 17.27 -24.08 -6.32
C LEU A 686 15.84 -24.64 -6.34
N GLY A 687 15.20 -24.77 -5.18
CA GLY A 687 13.84 -25.27 -5.03
C GLY A 687 13.75 -26.80 -5.09
N ALA A 688 12.58 -27.32 -4.73
CA ALA A 688 12.37 -28.77 -4.55
C ALA A 688 12.77 -29.59 -5.79
N ALA A 689 12.38 -29.14 -6.99
CA ALA A 689 12.69 -29.84 -8.23
C ALA A 689 14.16 -29.70 -8.67
N GLY A 690 14.71 -28.48 -8.65
CA GLY A 690 16.12 -28.25 -8.99
C GLY A 690 17.08 -28.98 -8.04
N ALA A 691 16.71 -29.06 -6.75
CA ALA A 691 17.43 -29.83 -5.76
C ALA A 691 17.26 -31.35 -5.93
N ALA A 692 16.07 -31.84 -6.30
CA ALA A 692 15.84 -33.26 -6.56
C ALA A 692 16.60 -33.75 -7.80
N GLU A 693 16.59 -32.95 -8.88
CA GLU A 693 17.38 -33.17 -10.09
C GLU A 693 18.88 -33.23 -9.75
N LEU A 694 19.39 -32.23 -9.01
CA LEU A 694 20.80 -32.17 -8.67
C LEU A 694 21.24 -33.23 -7.65
N ALA A 695 20.34 -33.70 -6.79
CA ALA A 695 20.59 -34.83 -5.90
C ALA A 695 20.53 -36.20 -6.61
N ALA A 696 19.89 -36.27 -7.78
CA ALA A 696 19.77 -37.48 -8.61
C ALA A 696 20.85 -37.56 -9.72
N MET A 697 21.58 -36.48 -9.98
CA MET A 697 22.66 -36.41 -10.95
C MET A 697 23.79 -37.40 -10.61
N ASP A 698 24.32 -38.09 -11.63
CA ASP A 698 25.52 -38.89 -11.47
C ASP A 698 26.76 -37.98 -11.54
N PHE A 699 27.56 -38.02 -10.49
CA PHE A 699 28.75 -37.19 -10.34
C PHE A 699 30.05 -37.94 -10.61
N GLY A 700 29.97 -39.18 -11.11
CA GLY A 700 31.12 -40.01 -11.45
C GLY A 700 31.77 -40.71 -10.24
N GLU A 701 32.91 -41.35 -10.49
CA GLU A 701 33.62 -42.10 -9.44
C GLU A 701 34.22 -41.16 -8.38
N LEU A 702 33.79 -41.35 -7.13
CA LEU A 702 34.24 -40.60 -5.97
C LEU A 702 35.64 -41.07 -5.52
N LEU A 703 36.67 -40.30 -5.85
CA LEU A 703 38.08 -40.62 -5.54
C LEU A 703 38.57 -39.92 -4.26
N PRO A 704 39.59 -40.45 -3.56
CA PRO A 704 40.18 -39.77 -2.40
C PRO A 704 40.66 -38.35 -2.75
N ALA A 705 40.16 -37.34 -2.04
CA ALA A 705 40.33 -35.93 -2.41
C ALA A 705 41.81 -35.46 -2.53
N ALA A 706 42.75 -36.19 -1.94
CA ALA A 706 44.19 -35.93 -2.05
C ALA A 706 44.77 -36.09 -3.48
N GLY A 707 44.03 -36.70 -4.42
CA GLY A 707 44.46 -36.90 -5.81
C GLY A 707 43.93 -35.88 -6.83
N LEU A 708 43.01 -34.98 -6.45
CA LEU A 708 42.35 -34.08 -7.40
C LEU A 708 43.01 -32.70 -7.48
N PRO A 709 43.20 -32.12 -8.69
CA PRO A 709 43.58 -30.72 -8.81
C PRO A 709 42.47 -29.83 -8.21
N ALA A 710 42.87 -28.71 -7.58
CA ALA A 710 42.05 -27.81 -6.76
C ALA A 710 41.70 -28.24 -5.31
N ALA A 711 42.05 -29.44 -4.84
CA ALA A 711 41.77 -29.89 -3.47
C ALA A 711 42.82 -29.43 -2.42
N PRO A 712 42.42 -28.77 -1.31
CA PRO A 712 43.33 -28.42 -0.21
C PRO A 712 43.80 -29.62 0.64
N GLY A 713 45.09 -29.97 0.52
CA GLY A 713 45.96 -30.54 1.58
C GLY A 713 45.55 -31.86 2.27
N ALA A 714 46.41 -32.88 2.17
CA ALA A 714 46.16 -34.22 2.69
C ALA A 714 45.92 -34.31 4.22
N GLY A 715 44.90 -35.08 4.60
CA GLY A 715 44.47 -35.32 5.99
C GLY A 715 42.97 -35.69 6.07
N ARG A 716 42.47 -36.28 4.99
CA ARG A 716 41.13 -36.06 4.44
C ARG A 716 40.46 -37.42 4.21
N GLY A 717 39.41 -37.70 4.98
CA GLY A 717 38.57 -38.91 4.85
C GLY A 717 37.39 -38.71 3.91
N ASP A 718 37.41 -37.64 3.12
CA ASP A 718 36.43 -37.32 2.09
C ASP A 718 36.85 -37.86 0.73
N LEU A 719 35.84 -38.37 0.03
CA LEU A 719 35.92 -38.61 -1.39
C LEU A 719 35.42 -37.36 -2.11
N ALA A 720 36.00 -37.07 -3.27
CA ALA A 720 35.58 -35.97 -4.12
C ALA A 720 35.56 -36.40 -5.59
N ALA A 721 34.76 -35.70 -6.38
CA ALA A 721 34.69 -35.85 -7.82
C ALA A 721 34.55 -34.48 -8.49
N LEU A 722 35.07 -34.37 -9.70
CA LEU A 722 34.69 -33.32 -10.63
C LEU A 722 33.57 -33.92 -11.50
N PRO A 723 32.37 -33.31 -11.57
CA PRO A 723 31.27 -33.83 -12.36
C PRO A 723 31.66 -34.01 -13.84
N GLU A 724 31.28 -35.13 -14.46
CA GLU A 724 31.35 -35.26 -15.92
C GLU A 724 30.33 -34.35 -16.62
N GLU A 725 29.12 -34.25 -16.04
CA GLU A 725 28.08 -33.30 -16.44
C GLU A 725 28.09 -32.07 -15.53
N SER A 726 28.19 -30.87 -16.11
CA SER A 726 28.21 -29.64 -15.31
C SER A 726 26.86 -29.38 -14.63
N PRO A 727 26.82 -29.09 -13.31
CA PRO A 727 25.62 -28.74 -12.56
C PRO A 727 25.13 -27.31 -12.92
N GLN A 728 24.75 -27.12 -14.18
CA GLN A 728 24.59 -25.81 -14.81
C GLN A 728 23.57 -24.91 -14.09
N LYS A 729 22.42 -25.47 -13.67
CA LYS A 729 21.40 -24.76 -12.87
C LYS A 729 21.94 -24.19 -11.55
N LEU A 730 22.86 -24.88 -10.89
CA LEU A 730 23.51 -24.37 -9.69
C LEU A 730 24.47 -23.22 -10.03
N LEU A 731 25.30 -23.39 -11.07
CA LEU A 731 26.27 -22.37 -11.48
C LEU A 731 25.60 -21.08 -11.95
N GLU A 732 24.52 -21.19 -12.72
CA GLU A 732 23.74 -20.04 -13.21
C GLU A 732 23.05 -19.31 -12.04
N GLY A 733 22.44 -20.05 -11.10
CA GLY A 733 21.85 -19.46 -9.90
C GLY A 733 22.88 -18.74 -9.01
N LEU A 734 24.08 -19.31 -8.86
CA LEU A 734 25.19 -18.69 -8.13
C LEU A 734 25.70 -17.43 -8.83
N ASP A 735 25.87 -17.48 -10.16
CA ASP A 735 26.30 -16.32 -10.95
C ASP A 735 25.28 -15.18 -10.87
N CYS A 736 23.98 -15.46 -11.01
CA CYS A 736 22.93 -14.45 -10.86
C CYS A 736 22.96 -13.78 -9.47
N LEU A 737 23.14 -14.57 -8.40
CA LEU A 737 23.25 -14.04 -7.04
C LEU A 737 24.50 -13.15 -6.88
N VAL A 738 25.66 -13.59 -7.39
CA VAL A 738 26.92 -12.82 -7.29
C VAL A 738 26.88 -11.56 -8.16
N VAL A 739 26.27 -11.59 -9.36
CA VAL A 739 26.06 -10.39 -10.19
C VAL A 739 25.17 -9.38 -9.48
N ALA A 740 24.03 -9.81 -8.92
CA ALA A 740 23.15 -8.93 -8.18
C ALA A 740 23.84 -8.33 -6.94
N LEU A 741 24.64 -9.13 -6.20
CA LEU A 741 25.47 -8.64 -5.09
C LEU A 741 26.50 -7.57 -5.54
N ARG A 742 27.14 -7.72 -6.70
CA ARG A 742 28.10 -6.73 -7.24
C ARG A 742 27.45 -5.39 -7.59
N GLN A 743 26.18 -5.43 -8.02
CA GLN A 743 25.42 -4.28 -8.48
C GLN A 743 24.86 -3.42 -7.34
N LEU A 744 24.80 -3.94 -6.11
CA LEU A 744 24.35 -3.17 -4.95
C LEU A 744 25.19 -1.89 -4.75
N PRO A 745 24.56 -0.70 -4.64
CA PRO A 745 25.27 0.54 -4.32
C PRO A 745 25.67 0.57 -2.85
N SER A 746 26.88 1.05 -2.57
CA SER A 746 27.40 1.35 -1.22
C SER A 746 27.52 0.16 -0.25
N SER A 747 27.60 -1.07 -0.76
CA SER A 747 27.85 -2.29 0.04
C SER A 747 29.36 -2.64 0.07
N LEU A 748 29.85 -3.11 1.23
CA LEU A 748 31.19 -3.65 1.39
C LEU A 748 31.33 -5.02 0.73
N ALA A 749 30.28 -5.85 0.80
CA ALA A 749 30.22 -7.12 0.06
C ALA A 749 30.29 -6.89 -1.45
N ALA A 750 29.53 -5.92 -1.98
CA ALA A 750 29.58 -5.52 -3.38
C ALA A 750 30.97 -5.03 -3.80
N ALA A 751 31.63 -4.23 -2.96
CA ALA A 751 32.99 -3.74 -3.22
C ALA A 751 34.00 -4.88 -3.35
N ARG A 752 33.94 -5.91 -2.48
CA ARG A 752 34.78 -7.12 -2.59
C ARG A 752 34.44 -7.91 -3.84
N LEU A 753 33.15 -8.22 -4.07
CA LEU A 753 32.71 -9.08 -5.17
C LEU A 753 32.92 -8.44 -6.55
N ARG A 754 33.10 -7.12 -6.65
CA ARG A 754 33.50 -6.46 -7.90
C ARG A 754 34.87 -6.91 -8.41
N LEU A 755 35.73 -7.45 -7.54
CA LEU A 755 37.04 -8.02 -7.87
C LEU A 755 36.96 -9.49 -8.36
N VAL A 756 35.78 -10.11 -8.35
CA VAL A 756 35.58 -11.48 -8.85
C VAL A 756 35.50 -11.47 -10.37
N GLU A 757 36.26 -12.35 -11.00
CA GLU A 757 36.28 -12.50 -12.46
C GLU A 757 36.16 -13.97 -12.91
N PHE A 758 36.53 -14.92 -12.05
CA PHE A 758 36.55 -16.34 -12.35
C PHE A 758 35.83 -17.13 -11.25
N ARG A 759 35.44 -18.36 -11.56
CA ARG A 759 35.05 -19.35 -10.55
C ARG A 759 35.79 -20.66 -10.81
N THR A 760 35.91 -21.50 -9.80
CA THR A 760 36.36 -22.89 -10.01
C THR A 760 35.30 -23.70 -10.73
N CYS A 761 35.72 -24.76 -11.43
CA CYS A 761 34.79 -25.85 -11.73
C CYS A 761 34.15 -26.37 -10.43
N PRO A 762 32.89 -26.82 -10.45
CA PRO A 762 32.22 -27.35 -9.27
C PRO A 762 32.88 -28.65 -8.80
N MET A 763 33.12 -28.76 -7.50
CA MET A 763 33.70 -29.95 -6.88
C MET A 763 32.67 -30.60 -5.96
N VAL A 764 32.34 -31.87 -6.20
CA VAL A 764 31.48 -32.64 -5.31
C VAL A 764 32.33 -33.25 -4.20
N SER A 765 31.85 -33.18 -2.97
CA SER A 765 32.48 -33.80 -1.80
C SER A 765 31.50 -34.74 -1.10
N ALA A 766 31.98 -35.92 -0.71
CA ALA A 766 31.24 -36.94 0.01
C ALA A 766 32.01 -37.35 1.28
N TYR A 767 31.36 -37.19 2.43
CA TYR A 767 31.89 -37.57 3.74
C TYR A 767 31.10 -38.77 4.27
N GLU A 768 31.76 -39.92 4.31
CA GLU A 768 31.20 -41.15 4.89
C GLU A 768 31.19 -41.11 6.42
N ALA A 769 30.52 -42.09 7.05
CA ALA A 769 30.35 -42.14 8.49
C ALA A 769 31.72 -42.19 9.22
N GLY A 770 31.96 -41.21 10.10
CA GLY A 770 33.22 -41.03 10.82
C GLY A 770 34.22 -40.07 10.16
N SER A 771 34.05 -39.73 8.88
CA SER A 771 34.91 -38.76 8.18
C SER A 771 34.66 -37.34 8.69
N ARG A 772 35.73 -36.56 8.89
CA ARG A 772 35.65 -35.15 9.33
C ARG A 772 36.51 -34.27 8.45
N TYR A 773 36.14 -33.00 8.30
CA TYR A 773 37.06 -32.01 7.75
C TYR A 773 37.55 -31.06 8.84
N THR A 774 38.86 -31.04 9.04
CA THR A 774 39.49 -30.30 10.15
C THR A 774 39.44 -28.79 9.95
N TRP A 775 39.45 -28.09 11.08
CA TRP A 775 39.50 -26.63 11.19
C TRP A 775 40.53 -25.98 10.25
N HIS A 776 40.06 -25.21 9.26
CA HIS A 776 40.90 -24.56 8.25
C HIS A 776 40.22 -23.32 7.65
N LEU A 777 40.96 -22.61 6.79
CA LEU A 777 40.51 -21.42 6.05
C LEU A 777 40.73 -21.65 4.55
N ASP A 778 39.73 -21.32 3.73
CA ASP A 778 39.73 -21.65 2.30
C ASP A 778 40.77 -20.85 1.51
N ASN A 779 41.01 -19.58 1.88
CA ASN A 779 42.11 -18.75 1.39
C ASN A 779 43.13 -18.49 2.52
N GLY A 780 44.08 -19.41 2.65
CA GLY A 780 45.11 -19.39 3.68
C GLY A 780 46.25 -18.39 3.44
N LYS A 781 47.25 -18.40 4.34
CA LYS A 781 48.38 -17.43 4.42
C LYS A 781 49.23 -17.19 3.15
N ARG A 782 49.01 -17.90 2.05
CA ARG A 782 49.76 -17.75 0.79
C ARG A 782 48.96 -17.18 -0.39
N GLY A 783 47.66 -16.92 -0.24
CA GLY A 783 46.81 -16.34 -1.29
C GLY A 783 46.56 -17.31 -2.46
N ASN A 784 45.39 -17.97 -2.48
CA ASN A 784 45.00 -18.86 -3.59
C ASN A 784 43.92 -18.25 -4.51
N GLY A 785 43.69 -16.94 -4.43
CA GLY A 785 42.71 -16.22 -5.24
C GLY A 785 41.25 -16.34 -4.77
N ARG A 786 40.90 -17.30 -3.90
CA ARG A 786 39.51 -17.50 -3.43
C ARG A 786 39.03 -16.33 -2.59
N LEU A 787 37.89 -15.75 -2.95
CA LEU A 787 37.28 -14.62 -2.24
C LEU A 787 35.95 -15.01 -1.58
N LEU A 788 35.09 -15.72 -2.30
CA LEU A 788 33.81 -16.22 -1.78
C LEU A 788 33.73 -17.73 -1.97
N THR A 789 33.42 -18.45 -0.90
CA THR A 789 33.13 -19.89 -0.92
C THR A 789 31.62 -20.10 -0.95
N CYS A 790 31.15 -20.95 -1.85
CA CYS A 790 29.76 -21.41 -1.95
C CYS A 790 29.71 -22.92 -1.73
N VAL A 791 28.87 -23.38 -0.79
CA VAL A 791 28.65 -24.82 -0.49
C VAL A 791 27.16 -25.12 -0.59
N TYR A 792 26.77 -25.98 -1.54
CA TYR A 792 25.38 -26.40 -1.77
C TYR A 792 25.16 -27.86 -1.36
N TYR A 793 24.05 -28.14 -0.68
CA TYR A 793 23.77 -29.45 -0.07
C TYR A 793 22.81 -30.35 -0.86
N LEU A 794 23.19 -31.63 -0.98
CA LEU A 794 22.52 -32.63 -1.82
C LEU A 794 21.79 -33.74 -1.03
N ASN A 795 21.53 -33.56 0.27
CA ASN A 795 21.13 -34.68 1.14
C ASN A 795 19.62 -34.69 1.44
N PRO A 796 18.79 -35.49 0.72
CA PRO A 796 17.39 -35.65 1.06
C PRO A 796 17.23 -36.29 2.44
N SER A 797 16.21 -35.87 3.18
CA SER A 797 15.75 -36.50 4.43
C SER A 797 16.82 -36.64 5.54
N TRP A 798 17.72 -35.66 5.68
CA TRP A 798 18.81 -35.70 6.68
C TRP A 798 18.29 -35.64 8.12
N GLU A 799 18.56 -36.67 8.92
CA GLU A 799 18.26 -36.68 10.36
C GLU A 799 19.26 -35.82 11.14
N ALA A 800 18.80 -35.00 12.08
CA ALA A 800 19.68 -34.22 12.95
C ALA A 800 20.65 -35.10 13.78
N ALA A 801 20.24 -36.33 14.12
CA ALA A 801 21.08 -37.31 14.81
C ALA A 801 22.23 -37.87 13.95
N SER A 802 22.21 -37.64 12.63
CA SER A 802 23.25 -38.09 11.70
C SER A 802 24.51 -37.25 11.71
N GLY A 803 24.56 -36.10 12.41
CA GLY A 803 25.74 -35.23 12.48
C GLY A 803 25.98 -34.47 11.16
N GLY A 804 27.25 -34.35 10.75
CA GLY A 804 27.62 -33.83 9.42
C GLY A 804 27.50 -32.31 9.21
N ALA A 805 27.20 -31.53 10.25
CA ALA A 805 27.04 -30.08 10.11
C ALA A 805 28.35 -29.37 9.74
N LEU A 806 28.24 -28.31 8.93
CA LEU A 806 29.32 -27.38 8.66
C LEU A 806 29.34 -26.32 9.76
N ARG A 807 30.39 -26.31 10.58
CA ARG A 807 30.57 -25.31 11.64
C ARG A 807 31.45 -24.18 11.14
N LEU A 808 30.90 -22.98 11.13
CA LEU A 808 31.52 -21.72 10.70
C LEU A 808 31.90 -20.91 11.94
N LEU A 809 33.14 -20.45 12.00
CA LEU A 809 33.78 -19.92 13.20
C LEU A 809 34.46 -18.58 12.90
N GLU A 810 34.29 -17.63 13.82
CA GLU A 810 34.95 -16.33 13.74
C GLU A 810 36.47 -16.51 13.83
N ARG A 811 37.21 -15.92 12.88
CA ARG A 811 38.68 -15.95 12.87
C ARG A 811 39.21 -15.17 14.07
N SER A 812 39.60 -15.90 15.12
CA SER A 812 40.22 -15.32 16.32
C SER A 812 41.43 -14.45 15.94
N ARG A 813 41.30 -13.13 16.12
CA ARG A 813 42.40 -12.18 15.90
C ARG A 813 43.57 -12.54 16.83
N PRO A 814 44.81 -12.66 16.34
CA PRO A 814 45.97 -12.77 17.22
C PRO A 814 46.15 -11.43 17.94
N GLY A 815 45.85 -11.39 19.24
CA GLY A 815 46.02 -10.19 20.07
C GLY A 815 45.02 -9.98 21.22
N ALA A 816 43.96 -10.80 21.34
CA ALA A 816 42.92 -10.61 22.37
C ALA A 816 42.97 -11.65 23.51
N SER A 817 44.02 -11.61 24.33
CA SER A 817 44.02 -12.29 25.64
C SER A 817 44.77 -11.49 26.70
N SER A 818 44.01 -11.10 27.73
CA SER A 818 44.45 -10.72 29.09
C SER A 818 45.54 -9.66 29.24
N GLN A 819 45.10 -8.46 29.63
CA GLN A 819 45.64 -7.89 30.87
C GLN A 819 45.42 -8.90 32.00
N ASN A 820 46.49 -9.54 32.45
CA ASN A 820 46.66 -9.97 33.84
C ASN A 820 48.16 -10.17 34.06
N ARG A 821 48.75 -9.28 34.84
CA ARG A 821 50.03 -9.58 35.51
C ARG A 821 49.73 -10.43 36.74
N ASP A 822 50.78 -11.02 37.30
CA ASP A 822 50.80 -11.71 38.60
C ASP A 822 50.29 -13.17 38.60
N ALA A 823 51.14 -14.07 38.09
CA ALA A 823 51.23 -15.46 38.55
C ALA A 823 52.70 -15.95 38.38
N SER A 824 53.24 -16.62 39.39
CA SER A 824 54.65 -17.06 39.47
C SER A 824 54.88 -18.44 38.81
N PRO A 825 56.09 -18.75 38.33
CA PRO A 825 56.33 -19.87 37.41
C PRO A 825 56.61 -21.23 38.09
N GLU A 826 55.81 -21.65 39.07
CA GLU A 826 55.99 -22.97 39.75
C GLU A 826 54.78 -23.93 39.69
N ASP A 827 53.58 -23.48 39.29
CA ASP A 827 52.39 -24.34 39.20
C ASP A 827 52.16 -24.92 37.78
N LEU A 828 52.82 -26.04 37.46
CA LEU A 828 52.55 -26.85 36.27
C LEU A 828 52.15 -28.30 36.61
N PRO A 829 50.83 -28.61 36.69
CA PRO A 829 50.37 -29.99 36.69
C PRO A 829 50.35 -30.57 35.26
N SER A 830 50.80 -31.81 35.15
CA SER A 830 51.01 -32.52 33.89
C SER A 830 49.72 -32.96 33.17
N SER A 831 49.81 -33.06 31.84
CA SER A 831 48.87 -33.76 30.95
C SER A 831 47.41 -33.27 30.91
N ARG A 832 47.15 -32.33 29.99
CA ARG A 832 45.98 -32.33 29.08
C ARG A 832 46.23 -31.32 27.95
N SER A 833 45.56 -31.52 26.82
CA SER A 833 45.70 -30.68 25.62
C SER A 833 45.50 -29.19 25.94
N PRO A 834 46.21 -28.26 25.25
CA PRO A 834 46.06 -26.83 25.51
C PRO A 834 44.61 -26.39 25.31
N PRO A 835 44.08 -25.45 26.12
CA PRO A 835 42.73 -24.97 25.97
C PRO A 835 42.60 -24.26 24.62
N VAL A 836 41.79 -24.83 23.72
CA VAL A 836 41.43 -24.20 22.45
C VAL A 836 40.76 -22.86 22.76
N PRO A 837 41.18 -21.73 22.15
CA PRO A 837 40.49 -20.46 22.32
C PRO A 837 39.01 -20.64 21.98
N ARG A 838 38.10 -20.08 22.79
CA ARG A 838 36.66 -20.09 22.50
C ARG A 838 36.36 -19.18 21.29
N ALA A 839 36.66 -19.68 20.09
CA ALA A 839 36.22 -19.07 18.85
C ALA A 839 34.69 -19.02 18.83
N ARG A 840 34.13 -17.86 18.50
CA ARG A 840 32.68 -17.69 18.41
C ARG A 840 32.15 -18.51 17.23
N VAL A 841 31.16 -19.36 17.49
CA VAL A 841 30.40 -20.02 16.42
C VAL A 841 29.54 -18.97 15.73
N LEU A 842 29.78 -18.77 14.44
CA LEU A 842 28.97 -17.89 13.58
C LEU A 842 27.70 -18.62 13.14
N ALA A 843 27.86 -19.87 12.69
CA ALA A 843 26.74 -20.77 12.38
C ALA A 843 27.17 -22.23 12.47
N GLU A 844 26.23 -23.12 12.76
CA GLU A 844 26.40 -24.57 12.59
C GLU A 844 25.27 -25.06 11.67
N VAL A 845 25.61 -25.34 10.41
CA VAL A 845 24.63 -25.54 9.34
C VAL A 845 24.46 -27.04 9.06
N PRO A 846 23.30 -27.64 9.37
CA PRO A 846 23.02 -29.03 9.01
C PRO A 846 22.99 -29.19 7.48
N PRO A 847 23.45 -30.31 6.92
CA PRO A 847 23.64 -30.48 5.48
C PRO A 847 22.33 -30.82 4.73
N LEU A 848 21.25 -30.10 5.02
CA LEU A 848 19.92 -30.34 4.46
C LEU A 848 19.88 -30.06 2.95
N LEU A 849 19.15 -30.89 2.19
CA LEU A 849 18.88 -30.65 0.78
C LEU A 849 18.45 -29.20 0.51
N ASP A 850 18.93 -28.66 -0.61
CA ASP A 850 18.61 -27.32 -1.11
C ASP A 850 19.03 -26.15 -0.21
N THR A 851 20.02 -26.38 0.66
CA THR A 851 20.66 -25.32 1.44
C THR A 851 21.96 -24.89 0.78
N LEU A 852 22.04 -23.62 0.37
CA LEU A 852 23.27 -22.95 -0.02
C LEU A 852 23.88 -22.22 1.18
N VAL A 853 25.19 -22.32 1.35
CA VAL A 853 25.98 -21.55 2.32
C VAL A 853 27.02 -20.74 1.58
N LEU A 854 27.07 -19.43 1.82
CA LEU A 854 28.09 -18.53 1.29
C LEU A 854 28.92 -17.95 2.44
N PHE A 855 30.24 -17.86 2.27
CA PHE A 855 31.10 -17.18 3.26
C PHE A 855 32.39 -16.65 2.64
N TRP A 856 32.98 -15.63 3.25
CA TRP A 856 34.27 -15.08 2.82
C TRP A 856 35.41 -16.07 3.06
N SER A 857 36.08 -16.47 1.97
CA SER A 857 37.09 -17.53 1.98
C SER A 857 38.32 -17.20 2.84
N ASP A 858 38.58 -15.93 3.10
CA ASP A 858 39.72 -15.37 3.84
C ASP A 858 39.39 -14.96 5.29
N GLU A 859 38.11 -14.93 5.68
CA GLU A 859 37.68 -14.51 7.03
C GLU A 859 37.02 -15.61 7.86
N VAL A 860 36.34 -16.59 7.24
CA VAL A 860 35.56 -17.59 7.98
C VAL A 860 36.33 -18.91 8.08
N VAL A 861 36.78 -19.23 9.29
CA VAL A 861 37.42 -20.52 9.59
C VAL A 861 36.32 -21.56 9.76
N HIS A 862 36.48 -22.76 9.21
CA HIS A 862 35.41 -23.75 9.24
C HIS A 862 35.90 -25.19 9.39
N GLU A 863 35.00 -26.04 9.87
CA GLU A 863 35.15 -27.50 10.00
C GLU A 863 33.87 -28.21 9.60
N VAL A 864 34.00 -29.44 9.09
CA VAL A 864 32.86 -30.35 8.86
C VAL A 864 32.86 -31.37 9.99
N LEU A 865 31.82 -31.34 10.81
CA LEU A 865 31.63 -32.28 11.90
C LEU A 865 31.40 -33.70 11.35
N PRO A 866 31.80 -34.77 12.08
CA PRO A 866 31.59 -36.12 11.60
C PRO A 866 30.10 -36.40 11.33
N PRO A 867 29.74 -36.98 10.18
CA PRO A 867 28.47 -37.66 10.04
C PRO A 867 28.59 -39.07 10.66
N PHE A 868 27.49 -39.60 11.19
CA PHE A 868 27.48 -40.86 11.94
C PHE A 868 26.62 -41.97 11.33
N ARG A 869 25.65 -41.60 10.49
CA ARG A 869 24.63 -42.54 9.97
C ARG A 869 24.34 -42.40 8.47
N MET A 870 24.64 -41.24 7.88
CA MET A 870 24.31 -40.88 6.50
C MET A 870 25.52 -40.23 5.85
N THR A 871 25.76 -40.48 4.56
CA THR A 871 26.89 -39.86 3.83
C THR A 871 26.54 -38.42 3.48
N ARG A 872 27.32 -37.44 3.95
CA ARG A 872 27.13 -36.01 3.65
C ARG A 872 27.71 -35.70 2.27
N ARG A 873 26.84 -35.38 1.30
CA ARG A 873 27.18 -34.87 -0.02
C ARG A 873 26.99 -33.35 -0.12
N ALA A 874 27.95 -32.66 -0.72
CA ALA A 874 27.86 -31.22 -1.00
C ALA A 874 28.70 -30.82 -2.22
N ILE A 875 28.21 -29.86 -3.01
CA ILE A 875 28.95 -29.23 -4.10
C ILE A 875 29.61 -27.94 -3.60
N SER A 876 30.89 -27.77 -3.86
CA SER A 876 31.65 -26.56 -3.56
C SER A 876 32.02 -25.83 -4.84
N VAL A 877 31.81 -24.50 -4.86
CA VAL A 877 32.23 -23.58 -5.92
C VAL A 877 32.92 -22.39 -5.25
N TRP A 878 34.09 -22.00 -5.74
CA TRP A 878 34.82 -20.84 -5.22
C TRP A 878 34.92 -19.76 -6.28
N TYR A 879 34.49 -18.55 -5.93
CA TYR A 879 34.69 -17.36 -6.76
C TYR A 879 36.06 -16.74 -6.48
N LEU A 880 36.76 -16.41 -7.55
CA LEU A 880 38.18 -16.07 -7.57
C LEU A 880 38.41 -14.63 -8.01
N CYS A 881 39.34 -13.97 -7.32
CA CYS A 881 39.94 -12.71 -7.74
C CYS A 881 41.39 -12.99 -8.21
N PRO A 882 41.73 -12.75 -9.50
CA PRO A 882 43.06 -13.06 -10.03
C PRO A 882 44.17 -12.25 -9.34
N LEU A 883 43.86 -11.04 -8.88
CA LEU A 883 44.77 -10.17 -8.12
C LEU A 883 45.16 -10.75 -6.74
N LEU A 884 44.44 -11.77 -6.24
CA LEU A 884 44.68 -12.42 -4.93
C LEU A 884 45.32 -13.82 -5.04
N GLY A 885 45.63 -14.28 -6.26
CA GLY A 885 46.40 -15.52 -6.49
C GLY A 885 46.05 -16.25 -7.78
N THR A 886 47.07 -16.75 -8.49
CA THR A 886 46.96 -17.37 -9.82
C THR A 886 46.98 -18.91 -9.83
N GLN A 887 46.94 -19.56 -8.66
CA GLN A 887 47.13 -21.01 -8.53
C GLN A 887 46.07 -21.84 -9.28
N HIS A 888 44.80 -21.43 -9.24
CA HIS A 888 43.71 -22.14 -9.94
C HIS A 888 43.78 -22.01 -11.47
N PHE A 889 44.24 -20.85 -11.96
CA PHE A 889 44.53 -20.57 -13.36
C PHE A 889 45.63 -21.50 -13.90
N LEU A 890 46.77 -21.56 -13.21
CA LEU A 890 47.92 -22.38 -13.61
C LEU A 890 47.61 -23.89 -13.58
N ALA A 891 46.59 -24.30 -12.81
CA ALA A 891 46.10 -25.68 -12.75
C ALA A 891 44.99 -26.00 -13.75
N GLY A 892 44.47 -25.02 -14.52
CA GLY A 892 43.35 -25.23 -15.44
C GLY A 892 42.03 -25.60 -14.75
N THR A 893 41.83 -25.17 -13.49
CA THR A 893 40.69 -25.56 -12.65
C THR A 893 39.64 -24.46 -12.46
N SER A 894 39.71 -23.41 -13.28
CA SER A 894 38.86 -22.23 -13.19
C SER A 894 38.42 -21.75 -14.56
N GLU A 895 37.15 -21.35 -14.64
CA GLU A 895 36.49 -20.82 -15.82
C GLU A 895 36.09 -19.35 -15.61
N PRO A 896 35.93 -18.55 -16.69
CA PRO A 896 35.38 -17.20 -16.58
C PRO A 896 33.99 -17.24 -15.95
N ALA A 897 33.79 -16.46 -14.88
CA ALA A 897 32.47 -16.33 -14.29
C ALA A 897 31.60 -15.39 -15.16
N PHE A 898 30.28 -15.46 -14.96
CA PHE A 898 29.29 -14.54 -15.58
C PHE A 898 29.17 -14.66 -17.11
N GLY A 899 29.49 -15.84 -17.67
CA GLY A 899 29.31 -16.14 -19.09
C GLY A 899 30.26 -15.41 -20.04
N ARG A 900 31.43 -14.95 -19.55
CA ARG A 900 32.47 -14.32 -20.39
C ARG A 900 33.18 -15.34 -21.27
N SER A 901 33.64 -14.92 -22.45
CA SER A 901 34.50 -15.74 -23.31
C SER A 901 35.94 -15.79 -22.78
N GLU A 902 36.70 -16.84 -23.10
CA GLU A 902 38.14 -16.92 -22.75
C GLU A 902 38.96 -15.75 -23.33
N GLY A 903 38.53 -15.19 -24.46
CA GLY A 903 39.19 -14.06 -25.12
C GLY A 903 39.09 -12.76 -24.34
N ASP A 904 37.94 -12.49 -23.68
CA ASP A 904 37.74 -11.29 -22.86
C ASP A 904 38.56 -11.35 -21.55
N ALA A 905 38.76 -12.55 -21.03
CA ALA A 905 39.50 -12.82 -19.79
C ALA A 905 41.03 -12.61 -19.93
N ALA A 906 41.60 -12.92 -21.09
CA ALA A 906 43.05 -12.79 -21.33
C ALA A 906 43.56 -11.34 -21.21
N LEU A 907 42.70 -10.36 -21.50
CA LEU A 907 43.00 -8.92 -21.36
C LEU A 907 43.05 -8.42 -19.90
N THR A 908 42.45 -9.15 -18.96
CA THR A 908 42.37 -8.74 -17.55
C THR A 908 43.47 -9.34 -16.67
N VAL A 909 44.08 -10.45 -17.10
CA VAL A 909 45.22 -11.11 -16.42
C VAL A 909 46.59 -10.55 -16.90
N THR A 910 46.60 -9.75 -17.97
CA THR A 910 47.82 -9.16 -18.57
C THR A 910 48.07 -7.70 -18.19
N ALA A 911 47.23 -7.11 -17.33
CA ALA A 911 47.33 -5.75 -16.79
C ALA A 911 47.61 -5.76 -15.27
#